data_AF-A0A5C4TL43-F1
#
_entry.id   AF-A0A5C4TL43-F1
#
_cell.length_a   1.000
_cell.length_b   1.000
_cell.length_c   1.000
_cell.angle_alpha   90.00
_cell.angle_beta   90.00
_cell.angle_gamma   90.00
#
_symmetry.space_group_name_H-M   'P 1'
#
loop_
_entity.id
_entity.type
_entity.pdbx_description
1 polymer ?
#
loop_
_entity_poly.entity_id
_entity_poly.type
_entity_poly.pdbx_seq_one_letter_code
_entity_poly.pdbx_strand_id
1 'polypeptide(L)'
;MTHTFLLEIGLEEMPAHVVTPSINELAEKTEKYLKENRISFDKVQKFSTPRRLALEISGLADKQPDIDEEVKGPAEKIAKDAEGNWSKAAIGFTRGQGLTPDDITFKDIKGTNYVFVNKHVTGKPVTDVLSSLIDVVADMSFPTMMKWGTNKFQFIRPIKWIVALLDTEVVPMELVGVKSGRKSLGHRFLGNEVSIANAVDYETDLNKEFVIVDADKRKAKIKAQIEAIANENNWKVKIDDDLLEEVNNLVEYPTSFYGTFDKRFLDIPREVLITSMRNHQRFFYVENQDGKLLPFFISVRNGNSDFIENVIKGNEKVLAARLYDAEFFYQEDQNHDIDYFVNKLKNVTFHDKISTVYEKMQRVQVISRLIGKKVGLNDSQLADLQRAAEIYKFDLVTGMVGEFSELQGVMGEKYALLFGEKPEVAVAIREHYMPISANGELPQSRIGAVLAVADKLDTVMTFFAAGMIPSGSNDPYALRRQAAGIVNIVDNQKWRLPLDSLMEKIITDENTAQVAPKVDQKPIIKDVILFIKERIKRVLRAAKIKFDLVDAAVNATSTDILYNINSAKVLNNHKEDADFKAVIEALTRVERISNKSDFKATDLFVDPALFENESELKMNAEVDRLSTDFEKLTAADDFSKLASLEPVIKEYFDKTMVMAKDETVKENRLKELTKLARMINYFAEVDKIIVK
;
A
#
# COMPACT_ATOMS: atom_id res chain seq x y z
N MET A 1 -25.75 27.57 23.37
CA MET A 1 -24.64 28.47 23.02
C MET A 1 -23.70 27.66 22.13
N THR A 2 -22.62 28.26 21.63
CA THR A 2 -21.59 27.51 20.90
C THR A 2 -20.30 27.68 21.67
N HIS A 3 -19.74 26.58 22.16
CA HIS A 3 -18.55 26.56 22.99
C HIS A 3 -17.30 26.27 22.17
N THR A 4 -16.14 26.62 22.71
CA THR A 4 -14.84 26.19 22.20
C THR A 4 -14.18 25.25 23.19
N PHE A 5 -13.72 24.09 22.72
CA PHE A 5 -12.99 23.13 23.54
C PHE A 5 -11.55 22.98 23.06
N LEU A 6 -10.60 23.10 23.99
CA LEU A 6 -9.18 22.85 23.77
C LEU A 6 -8.77 21.55 24.46
N LEU A 7 -8.10 20.66 23.73
CA LEU A 7 -7.38 19.51 24.25
C LEU A 7 -5.93 19.57 23.82
N GLU A 8 -4.98 19.54 24.76
CA GLU A 8 -3.55 19.37 24.49
C GLU A 8 -3.03 18.15 25.25
N ILE A 9 -2.29 17.29 24.54
CA ILE A 9 -1.51 16.20 25.12
C ILE A 9 -0.03 16.56 24.99
N GLY A 10 0.60 16.90 26.10
CA GLY A 10 2.03 17.19 26.21
C GLY A 10 2.87 15.93 26.38
N LEU A 11 3.93 15.81 25.59
CA LEU A 11 4.76 14.62 25.46
C LEU A 11 6.26 14.97 25.58
N GLU A 12 7.09 13.96 25.81
CA GLU A 12 8.50 14.02 25.39
C GLU A 12 8.60 14.02 23.85
N GLU A 13 9.76 14.43 23.32
CA GLU A 13 9.97 14.57 21.87
C GLU A 13 9.67 13.29 21.10
N MET A 14 8.65 13.36 20.24
CA MET A 14 8.25 12.33 19.31
C MET A 14 9.19 12.27 18.10
N PRO A 15 9.36 11.10 17.47
CA PRO A 15 10.00 11.03 16.16
C PRO A 15 9.23 11.89 15.14
N ALA A 16 9.94 12.73 14.38
CA ALA A 16 9.34 13.71 13.46
C ALA A 16 8.33 13.10 12.48
N HIS A 17 8.64 11.93 11.91
CA HIS A 17 7.78 11.21 10.96
C HIS A 17 6.45 10.72 11.56
N VAL A 18 6.28 10.75 12.89
CA VAL A 18 5.07 10.28 13.59
C VAL A 18 4.12 11.45 13.91
N VAL A 19 4.63 12.67 14.07
CA VAL A 19 3.87 13.83 14.56
C VAL A 19 2.63 14.13 13.70
N THR A 20 2.81 14.32 12.39
CA THR A 20 1.72 14.65 11.47
C THR A 20 0.68 13.53 11.33
N PRO A 21 1.07 12.25 11.14
CA PRO A 21 0.12 11.14 11.19
C PRO A 21 -0.69 11.10 12.50
N SER A 22 -0.04 11.32 13.65
CA SER A 22 -0.69 11.26 14.95
C SER A 22 -1.70 12.37 15.19
N ILE A 23 -1.42 13.62 14.79
CA ILE A 23 -2.42 14.69 14.94
C ILE A 23 -3.61 14.49 13.99
N ASN A 24 -3.38 13.93 12.80
CA ASN A 24 -4.45 13.59 11.87
C ASN A 24 -5.33 12.46 12.43
N GLU A 25 -4.73 11.39 12.96
CA GLU A 25 -5.47 10.30 13.61
C GLU A 25 -6.28 10.82 14.81
N LEU A 26 -5.67 11.64 15.67
CA LEU A 26 -6.36 12.23 16.83
C LEU A 26 -7.58 13.03 16.38
N ALA A 27 -7.43 13.89 15.38
CA ALA A 27 -8.54 14.68 14.82
C ALA A 27 -9.65 13.78 14.25
N GLU A 28 -9.30 12.79 13.43
CA GLU A 28 -10.26 11.85 12.83
C GLU A 28 -11.04 11.07 13.89
N LYS A 29 -10.34 10.53 14.90
CA LYS A 29 -10.99 9.79 15.99
C LYS A 29 -11.85 10.70 16.87
N THR A 30 -11.40 11.93 17.16
CA THR A 30 -12.19 12.91 17.92
C THR A 30 -13.45 13.32 17.16
N GLU A 31 -13.36 13.61 15.87
CA GLU A 31 -14.54 13.91 15.05
C GLU A 31 -15.53 12.75 15.02
N LYS A 32 -15.03 11.53 14.83
CA LYS A 32 -15.86 10.32 14.86
C LYS A 32 -16.55 10.16 16.21
N TYR A 33 -15.81 10.31 17.30
CA TYR A 33 -16.32 10.23 18.66
C TYR A 33 -17.44 11.26 18.93
N LEU A 34 -17.24 12.53 18.53
CA LEU A 34 -18.26 13.58 18.69
C LEU A 34 -19.52 13.28 17.88
N LYS A 35 -19.37 12.79 16.63
CA LYS A 35 -20.49 12.39 15.77
C LYS A 35 -21.27 11.20 16.35
N GLU A 36 -20.58 10.17 16.84
CA GLU A 36 -21.20 9.02 17.49
C GLU A 36 -21.94 9.41 18.78
N ASN A 37 -21.42 10.41 19.49
CA ASN A 37 -22.08 11.02 20.65
C ASN A 37 -23.07 12.13 20.27
N ARG A 38 -23.36 12.34 18.98
CA ARG A 38 -24.34 13.33 18.47
C ARG A 38 -24.10 14.76 18.97
N ILE A 39 -22.84 15.13 19.19
CA ILE A 39 -22.46 16.50 19.50
C ILE A 39 -22.17 17.20 18.17
N SER A 40 -22.87 18.30 17.90
CA SER A 40 -22.56 19.16 16.75
C SER A 40 -21.36 20.05 17.06
N PHE A 41 -20.54 20.29 16.05
CA PHE A 41 -19.38 21.17 16.06
C PHE A 41 -19.17 21.75 14.66
N ASP A 42 -18.50 22.89 14.56
CA ASP A 42 -18.24 23.56 13.29
C ASP A 42 -16.89 23.15 12.68
N LYS A 43 -15.82 23.15 13.50
CA LYS A 43 -14.46 22.89 13.03
C LYS A 43 -13.59 22.26 14.13
N VAL A 44 -12.79 21.28 13.74
CA VAL A 44 -11.66 20.76 14.53
C VAL A 44 -10.36 21.29 13.94
N GLN A 45 -9.72 22.21 14.65
CA GLN A 45 -8.40 22.75 14.30
C GLN A 45 -7.30 21.92 14.94
N LYS A 46 -6.29 21.59 14.14
CA LYS A 46 -5.16 20.75 14.53
C LYS A 46 -3.95 21.61 14.87
N PHE A 47 -3.28 21.23 15.95
CA PHE A 47 -2.01 21.81 16.37
C PHE A 47 -1.05 20.69 16.72
N SER A 48 0.20 20.81 16.29
CA SER A 48 1.21 19.79 16.56
C SER A 48 2.62 20.36 16.58
N THR A 49 3.43 19.78 17.46
CA THR A 49 4.87 20.02 17.54
C THR A 49 5.56 18.71 17.92
N PRO A 50 6.91 18.63 17.95
CA PRO A 50 7.60 17.43 18.44
C PRO A 50 7.15 16.98 19.83
N ARG A 51 6.64 17.89 20.67
CA ARG A 51 6.31 17.65 22.08
C ARG A 51 4.84 17.76 22.42
N ARG A 52 3.95 17.96 21.44
CA ARG A 52 2.52 18.10 21.72
C ARG A 52 1.63 17.73 20.53
N LEU A 53 0.46 17.19 20.85
CA LEU A 53 -0.67 17.04 19.95
C LEU A 53 -1.85 17.79 20.57
N ALA A 54 -2.47 18.72 19.84
CA ALA A 54 -3.57 19.50 20.38
C ALA A 54 -4.68 19.76 19.35
N LEU A 55 -5.91 19.79 19.84
CA LEU A 55 -7.11 20.09 19.07
C LEU A 55 -7.85 21.27 19.70
N GLU A 56 -8.30 22.20 18.86
CA GLU A 56 -9.30 23.20 19.23
C GLU A 56 -10.57 22.95 18.44
N ILE A 57 -11.69 22.77 19.14
CA ILE A 57 -12.99 22.41 18.58
C ILE A 57 -13.93 23.58 18.79
N SER A 58 -14.33 24.22 17.70
CA SER A 58 -15.23 25.39 17.73
C SER A 58 -16.65 25.01 17.32
N GLY A 59 -17.63 25.82 17.73
CA GLY A 59 -19.03 25.59 17.39
C GLY A 59 -19.69 24.47 18.19
N LEU A 60 -19.13 24.09 19.34
CA LEU A 60 -19.54 22.91 20.08
C LEU A 60 -20.89 23.15 20.79
N ALA A 61 -21.85 22.24 20.60
CA ALA A 61 -23.14 22.33 21.30
C ALA A 61 -23.00 22.12 22.81
N ASP A 62 -23.85 22.80 23.60
CA ASP A 62 -23.87 22.72 25.08
C ASP A 62 -24.18 21.31 25.62
N LYS A 63 -24.97 20.53 24.88
CA LYS A 63 -25.37 19.17 25.26
C LYS A 63 -25.71 18.31 24.05
N GLN A 64 -25.75 16.99 24.26
CA GLN A 64 -26.36 16.07 23.30
C GLN A 64 -27.83 16.42 23.08
N PRO A 65 -28.37 16.26 21.87
CA PRO A 65 -29.82 16.34 21.67
C PRO A 65 -30.51 15.24 22.47
N ASP A 66 -31.67 15.58 23.02
CA ASP A 66 -32.56 14.60 23.65
C ASP A 66 -33.08 13.63 22.58
N ILE A 67 -33.30 12.37 22.93
CA ILE A 67 -33.82 11.35 22.00
C ILE A 67 -35.13 10.81 22.52
N ASP A 68 -36.14 10.83 21.66
CA ASP A 68 -37.35 10.03 21.84
C ASP A 68 -37.21 8.75 21.01
N GLU A 69 -37.01 7.62 21.69
CA GLU A 69 -36.88 6.31 21.08
C GLU A 69 -38.17 5.52 21.26
N GLU A 70 -38.80 5.13 20.15
CA GLU A 70 -39.94 4.22 20.17
C GLU A 70 -39.45 2.77 20.17
N VAL A 71 -39.61 2.08 21.30
CA VAL A 71 -39.11 0.70 21.47
C VAL A 71 -40.26 -0.29 21.34
N LYS A 72 -40.11 -1.26 20.43
CA LYS A 72 -41.08 -2.34 20.22
C LYS A 72 -40.95 -3.43 21.30
N GLY A 73 -42.06 -3.74 21.93
CA GLY A 73 -42.22 -4.80 22.92
C GLY A 73 -42.94 -6.04 22.38
N PRO A 74 -43.38 -6.94 23.29
CA PRO A 74 -44.09 -8.16 22.92
C PRO A 74 -45.47 -7.87 22.28
N ALA A 75 -46.02 -8.85 21.56
CA ALA A 75 -47.36 -8.76 20.99
C ALA A 75 -48.43 -8.60 22.09
N GLU A 76 -49.55 -7.95 21.78
CA GLU A 76 -50.64 -7.69 22.75
C GLU A 76 -51.11 -8.97 23.46
N LYS A 77 -51.20 -10.07 22.72
CA LYS A 77 -51.58 -11.41 23.23
C LYS A 77 -50.61 -11.99 24.28
N ILE A 78 -49.38 -11.48 24.32
CA ILE A 78 -48.33 -11.87 25.27
C ILE A 78 -48.21 -10.81 26.38
N ALA A 79 -48.55 -9.56 26.07
CA ALA A 79 -48.46 -8.44 27.00
C ALA A 79 -49.60 -8.40 28.03
N LYS A 80 -50.76 -8.99 27.73
CA LYS A 80 -51.91 -9.12 28.65
C LYS A 80 -52.16 -10.59 29.02
N ASP A 81 -52.56 -10.86 30.25
CA ASP A 81 -53.01 -12.18 30.68
C ASP A 81 -54.51 -12.43 30.36
N ALA A 82 -55.03 -13.60 30.75
CA ALA A 82 -56.41 -14.01 30.44
C ALA A 82 -57.47 -13.12 31.13
N GLU A 83 -57.08 -12.47 32.23
CA GLU A 83 -57.91 -11.56 33.01
C GLU A 83 -57.76 -10.09 32.58
N GLY A 84 -56.90 -9.81 31.59
CA GLY A 84 -56.68 -8.48 31.03
C GLY A 84 -55.65 -7.62 31.77
N ASN A 85 -54.94 -8.18 32.76
CA ASN A 85 -53.87 -7.50 33.47
C ASN A 85 -52.53 -7.58 32.71
N TRP A 86 -51.59 -6.70 33.06
CA TRP A 86 -50.25 -6.70 32.47
C TRP A 86 -49.45 -7.95 32.85
N SER A 87 -48.99 -8.69 31.85
CA SER A 87 -48.18 -9.89 32.05
C SER A 87 -46.77 -9.57 32.56
N LYS A 88 -46.09 -10.57 33.12
CA LYS A 88 -44.67 -10.44 33.51
C LYS A 88 -43.77 -10.02 32.35
N ALA A 89 -44.13 -10.34 31.11
CA ALA A 89 -43.37 -9.94 29.93
C ALA A 89 -43.53 -8.44 29.63
N ALA A 90 -44.74 -7.89 29.76
CA ALA A 90 -44.97 -6.44 29.60
C ALA A 90 -44.32 -5.61 30.72
N ILE A 91 -44.41 -6.09 31.96
CA ILE A 91 -43.78 -5.45 33.13
C ILE A 91 -42.25 -5.52 33.02
N GLY A 92 -41.70 -6.67 32.64
CA GLY A 92 -40.26 -6.83 32.44
C GLY A 92 -39.72 -5.97 31.29
N PHE A 93 -40.48 -5.87 30.20
CA PHE A 93 -40.15 -5.03 29.04
C PHE A 93 -40.09 -3.55 29.42
N THR A 94 -41.16 -3.00 29.99
CA THR A 94 -41.25 -1.59 30.41
C THR A 94 -40.18 -1.24 31.44
N ARG A 95 -39.99 -2.09 32.46
CA ARG A 95 -38.92 -1.92 33.45
C ARG A 95 -37.53 -1.95 32.83
N GLY A 96 -37.30 -2.80 31.83
CA GLY A 96 -36.04 -2.85 31.08
C GLY A 96 -35.75 -1.57 30.28
N GLN A 97 -36.79 -0.80 29.96
CA GLN A 97 -36.68 0.53 29.32
C GLN A 97 -36.69 1.70 30.31
N GLY A 98 -36.80 1.43 31.62
CA GLY A 98 -36.90 2.46 32.66
C GLY A 98 -38.28 3.12 32.79
N LEU A 99 -39.31 2.51 32.22
CA LEU A 99 -40.69 2.99 32.17
C LEU A 99 -41.65 2.05 32.92
N THR A 100 -42.93 2.39 33.01
CA THR A 100 -43.96 1.56 33.64
C THR A 100 -44.95 1.00 32.59
N PRO A 101 -45.76 0.00 32.94
CA PRO A 101 -46.86 -0.48 32.08
C PRO A 101 -47.87 0.60 31.68
N ASP A 102 -47.93 1.72 32.38
CA ASP A 102 -48.84 2.83 32.05
C ASP A 102 -48.37 3.60 30.81
N ASP A 103 -47.08 3.51 30.45
CA ASP A 103 -46.49 4.15 29.28
C ASP A 103 -46.67 3.32 27.98
N ILE A 104 -47.35 2.17 28.07
CA ILE A 104 -47.58 1.27 26.95
C ILE A 104 -48.61 1.85 25.97
N THR A 105 -48.23 1.91 24.70
CA THR A 105 -49.14 2.14 23.57
C THR A 105 -49.19 0.90 22.68
N PHE A 106 -50.23 0.76 21.87
CA PHE A 106 -50.37 -0.34 20.91
C PHE A 106 -50.25 0.18 19.49
N LYS A 107 -49.48 -0.52 18.65
CA LYS A 107 -49.44 -0.29 17.21
C LYS A 107 -49.60 -1.60 16.45
N ASP A 108 -50.44 -1.56 15.41
CA ASP A 108 -50.56 -2.66 14.45
C ASP A 108 -49.31 -2.71 13.56
N ILE A 109 -48.69 -3.89 13.50
CA ILE A 109 -47.69 -4.20 12.48
C ILE A 109 -48.13 -5.47 11.77
N LYS A 110 -48.60 -5.31 10.51
CA LYS A 110 -49.00 -6.40 9.63
C LYS A 110 -50.10 -7.28 10.23
N GLY A 111 -51.11 -6.67 10.86
CA GLY A 111 -52.28 -7.36 11.42
C GLY A 111 -52.05 -7.95 12.82
N THR A 112 -50.98 -7.57 13.51
CA THR A 112 -50.72 -7.94 14.91
C THR A 112 -50.37 -6.69 15.71
N ASN A 113 -51.13 -6.43 16.78
CA ASN A 113 -50.83 -5.36 17.73
C ASN A 113 -49.60 -5.72 18.59
N TYR A 114 -48.64 -4.82 18.63
CA TYR A 114 -47.49 -4.89 19.54
C TYR A 114 -47.53 -3.75 20.54
N VAL A 115 -46.99 -4.02 21.72
CA VAL A 115 -46.70 -2.99 22.72
C VAL A 115 -45.55 -2.12 22.24
N PHE A 116 -45.66 -0.82 22.46
CA PHE A 116 -44.63 0.17 22.23
C PHE A 116 -44.51 1.08 23.45
N VAL A 117 -43.30 1.53 23.73
CA VAL A 117 -43.04 2.59 24.71
C VAL A 117 -42.19 3.66 24.07
N ASN A 118 -42.46 4.91 24.40
CA ASN A 118 -41.64 6.05 24.01
C ASN A 118 -40.67 6.35 25.15
N LYS A 119 -39.40 6.04 24.93
CA LYS A 119 -38.32 6.29 25.87
C LYS A 119 -37.69 7.63 25.56
N HIS A 120 -37.90 8.60 26.45
CA HIS A 120 -37.18 9.86 26.42
C HIS A 120 -35.81 9.69 27.09
N VAL A 121 -34.74 9.88 26.34
CA VAL A 121 -33.36 9.87 26.83
C VAL A 121 -32.85 11.30 26.82
N THR A 122 -32.73 11.90 28.02
CA THR A 122 -32.13 13.22 28.18
C THR A 122 -30.68 13.20 27.70
N GLY A 123 -30.32 14.15 26.84
CA GLY A 123 -28.96 14.31 26.35
C GLY A 123 -28.01 14.75 27.47
N LYS A 124 -26.78 14.24 27.44
CA LYS A 124 -25.77 14.59 28.44
C LYS A 124 -25.18 15.98 28.19
N PRO A 125 -24.77 16.72 29.25
CA PRO A 125 -23.94 17.91 29.09
C PRO A 125 -22.68 17.60 28.29
N VAL A 126 -22.23 18.56 27.48
CA VAL A 126 -21.07 18.36 26.62
C VAL A 126 -19.79 18.09 27.42
N THR A 127 -19.66 18.66 28.63
CA THR A 127 -18.53 18.40 29.55
C THR A 127 -18.34 16.92 29.85
N ASP A 128 -19.43 16.17 30.00
CA ASP A 128 -19.39 14.74 30.34
C ASP A 128 -18.93 13.92 29.14
N VAL A 129 -19.39 14.30 27.94
CA VAL A 129 -18.95 13.70 26.67
C VAL A 129 -17.47 14.00 26.42
N LEU A 130 -17.05 15.25 26.64
CA LEU A 130 -15.67 15.67 26.43
C LEU A 130 -14.70 14.97 27.39
N SER A 131 -15.08 14.76 28.65
CA SER A 131 -14.24 14.06 29.65
C SER A 131 -13.79 12.67 29.18
N SER A 132 -14.61 11.99 28.39
CA SER A 132 -14.32 10.68 27.80
C SER A 132 -13.46 10.72 26.53
N LEU A 133 -13.10 11.90 26.00
CA LEU A 133 -12.11 12.00 24.92
C LEU A 133 -10.73 11.46 25.31
N ILE A 134 -10.46 11.33 26.61
CA ILE A 134 -9.22 10.70 27.07
C ILE A 134 -9.10 9.24 26.61
N ASP A 135 -10.22 8.54 26.41
CA ASP A 135 -10.24 7.17 25.88
C ASP A 135 -9.84 7.15 24.39
N VAL A 136 -10.22 8.20 23.64
CA VAL A 136 -9.79 8.38 22.24
C VAL A 136 -8.27 8.57 22.16
N VAL A 137 -7.71 9.37 23.09
CA VAL A 137 -6.26 9.53 23.22
C VAL A 137 -5.61 8.19 23.56
N ALA A 138 -6.17 7.43 24.50
CA ALA A 138 -5.63 6.14 24.91
C ALA A 138 -5.65 5.07 23.80
N ASP A 139 -6.56 5.19 22.83
CA ASP A 139 -6.72 4.25 21.70
C ASP A 139 -5.86 4.62 20.46
N MET A 140 -5.08 5.70 20.50
CA MET A 140 -4.23 6.09 19.36
C MET A 140 -3.23 4.98 18.94
N SER A 141 -3.02 4.86 17.63
CA SER A 141 -2.18 3.82 17.03
C SER A 141 -0.86 4.39 16.50
N PHE A 142 0.25 3.78 16.90
CA PHE A 142 1.58 4.24 16.48
C PHE A 142 2.41 3.12 15.86
N PRO A 143 3.34 3.43 14.93
CA PRO A 143 4.23 2.42 14.33
C PRO A 143 5.11 1.72 15.35
N THR A 144 5.46 2.41 16.44
CA THR A 144 6.26 1.87 17.53
C THR A 144 5.66 2.32 18.85
N MET A 145 5.35 1.34 19.69
CA MET A 145 4.73 1.52 20.98
C MET A 145 5.72 1.19 22.08
N MET A 146 5.80 2.05 23.09
CA MET A 146 6.74 1.89 24.20
C MET A 146 5.99 1.79 25.53
N LYS A 147 6.60 1.11 26.50
CA LYS A 147 6.15 1.05 27.90
C LYS A 147 7.14 1.80 28.76
N TRP A 148 6.66 2.39 29.85
CA TRP A 148 7.48 3.23 30.73
C TRP A 148 7.35 2.79 32.18
N GLY A 149 8.49 2.63 32.85
CA GLY A 149 8.53 2.19 34.24
C GLY A 149 7.81 0.85 34.42
N THR A 150 6.88 0.80 35.37
CA THR A 150 6.06 -0.39 35.68
C THR A 150 4.67 -0.37 35.03
N ASN A 151 4.36 0.65 34.22
CA ASN A 151 3.06 0.78 33.57
C ASN A 151 2.90 -0.19 32.39
N LYS A 152 1.72 -0.80 32.28
CA LYS A 152 1.37 -1.67 31.14
C LYS A 152 0.85 -0.89 29.94
N PHE A 153 0.40 0.36 30.15
CA PHE A 153 -0.08 1.25 29.11
C PHE A 153 1.04 1.56 28.10
N GLN A 154 0.67 1.53 26.81
CA GLN A 154 1.59 1.76 25.71
C GLN A 154 1.21 3.04 24.98
N PHE A 155 2.20 3.87 24.69
CA PHE A 155 2.02 5.10 23.91
C PHE A 155 3.31 5.41 23.12
N ILE A 156 3.31 6.42 22.26
CA ILE A 156 4.50 6.79 21.48
C ILE A 156 5.62 7.39 22.34
N ARG A 157 5.26 8.21 23.33
CA ARG A 157 6.16 8.88 24.29
C ARG A 157 5.45 9.08 25.63
N PRO A 158 6.18 9.27 26.75
CA PRO A 158 5.58 9.59 28.03
C PRO A 158 4.76 10.89 27.99
N ILE A 159 3.54 10.85 28.52
CA ILE A 159 2.68 12.02 28.72
C ILE A 159 3.18 12.82 29.92
N LYS A 160 3.26 14.14 29.78
CA LYS A 160 3.83 15.05 30.77
C LYS A 160 2.82 16.04 31.33
N TRP A 161 1.90 16.52 30.51
CA TRP A 161 0.80 17.38 30.93
C TRP A 161 -0.39 17.19 30.01
N ILE A 162 -1.57 17.56 30.49
CA ILE A 162 -2.81 17.59 29.71
C ILE A 162 -3.47 18.95 29.96
N VAL A 163 -3.81 19.67 28.89
CA VAL A 163 -4.71 20.82 28.96
C VAL A 163 -6.06 20.40 28.42
N ALA A 164 -7.13 20.65 29.17
CA ALA A 164 -8.49 20.39 28.71
C ALA A 164 -9.41 21.51 29.19
N LEU A 165 -9.81 22.40 28.28
CA LEU A 165 -10.61 23.60 28.60
C LEU A 165 -11.85 23.67 27.73
N LEU A 166 -13.03 23.78 28.34
CA LEU A 166 -14.27 24.21 27.68
C LEU A 166 -14.46 25.69 27.99
N ASP A 167 -14.19 26.53 27.01
CA ASP A 167 -14.00 27.96 27.15
C ASP A 167 -12.97 28.26 28.26
N THR A 168 -13.41 28.62 29.46
CA THR A 168 -12.54 28.93 30.62
C THR A 168 -12.46 27.81 31.65
N GLU A 169 -13.34 26.81 31.55
CA GLU A 169 -13.54 25.77 32.57
C GLU A 169 -12.71 24.52 32.27
N VAL A 170 -12.06 23.98 33.31
CA VAL A 170 -11.27 22.74 33.16
C VAL A 170 -12.21 21.55 33.04
N VAL A 171 -12.05 20.77 31.98
CA VAL A 171 -12.72 19.48 31.79
C VAL A 171 -11.88 18.38 32.44
N PRO A 172 -12.37 17.70 33.49
CA PRO A 172 -11.59 16.69 34.21
C PRO A 172 -11.28 15.46 33.34
N MET A 173 -9.99 15.18 33.16
CA MET A 173 -9.47 13.99 32.47
C MET A 173 -8.23 13.48 33.21
N GLU A 174 -7.97 12.18 33.13
CA GLU A 174 -6.75 11.61 33.67
C GLU A 174 -6.26 10.44 32.81
N LEU A 175 -4.98 10.42 32.49
CA LEU A 175 -4.35 9.31 31.78
C LEU A 175 -2.96 9.05 32.35
N VAL A 176 -2.68 7.79 32.70
CA VAL A 176 -1.41 7.36 33.34
C VAL A 176 -0.96 8.25 34.52
N GLY A 177 -1.92 8.73 35.33
CA GLY A 177 -1.67 9.57 36.50
C GLY A 177 -1.44 11.05 36.21
N VAL A 178 -1.56 11.48 34.95
CA VAL A 178 -1.51 12.89 34.55
C VAL A 178 -2.93 13.43 34.44
N LYS A 179 -3.26 14.43 35.28
CA LYS A 179 -4.57 15.08 35.29
C LYS A 179 -4.60 16.27 34.35
N SER A 180 -5.76 16.53 33.74
CA SER A 180 -5.98 17.75 32.97
C SER A 180 -5.96 18.99 33.85
N GLY A 181 -5.52 20.09 33.26
CA GLY A 181 -5.56 21.41 33.86
C GLY A 181 -5.57 22.50 32.78
N ARG A 182 -5.04 23.68 33.14
CA ARG A 182 -4.90 24.83 32.25
C ARG A 182 -3.45 25.19 31.91
N LYS A 183 -2.49 24.43 32.42
CA LYS A 183 -1.06 24.74 32.31
C LYS A 183 -0.44 24.00 31.13
N SER A 184 0.10 24.74 30.19
CA SER A 184 0.95 24.25 29.11
C SER A 184 2.40 24.66 29.34
N LEU A 185 3.31 24.16 28.50
CA LEU A 185 4.73 24.52 28.54
C LEU A 185 5.15 25.17 27.22
N GLY A 186 5.92 26.24 27.33
CA GLY A 186 6.60 26.89 26.22
C GLY A 186 7.79 26.10 25.67
N HIS A 187 8.57 26.76 24.82
CA HIS A 187 9.77 26.20 24.23
C HIS A 187 10.77 25.79 25.31
N ARG A 188 11.36 24.58 25.19
CA ARG A 188 12.19 23.95 26.24
C ARG A 188 13.29 24.85 26.83
N PHE A 189 13.87 25.71 26.01
CA PHE A 189 15.01 26.56 26.40
C PHE A 189 14.69 28.07 26.40
N LEU A 190 13.59 28.48 25.76
CA LEU A 190 13.29 29.90 25.53
C LEU A 190 12.04 30.36 26.26
N GLY A 191 11.07 29.46 26.41
CA GLY A 191 9.80 29.74 27.06
C GLY A 191 9.73 29.19 28.47
N ASN A 192 8.63 29.49 29.12
CA ASN A 192 8.29 29.09 30.48
C ASN A 192 6.97 28.31 30.50
N GLU A 193 6.52 27.95 31.70
CA GLU A 193 5.15 27.46 31.90
C GLU A 193 4.15 28.59 31.59
N VAL A 194 3.07 28.27 30.86
CA VAL A 194 2.01 29.21 30.51
C VAL A 194 0.67 28.66 30.97
N SER A 195 -0.13 29.53 31.60
CA SER A 195 -1.50 29.19 32.01
C SER A 195 -2.48 29.74 30.99
N ILE A 196 -3.20 28.85 30.30
CA ILE A 196 -4.20 29.20 29.30
C ILE A 196 -5.49 29.64 30.01
N ALA A 197 -5.91 30.88 29.75
CA ALA A 197 -7.09 31.45 30.40
C ALA A 197 -8.38 30.95 29.75
N ASN A 198 -8.48 31.11 28.42
CA ASN A 198 -9.55 30.62 27.57
C ASN A 198 -9.00 29.68 26.48
N ALA A 199 -9.78 28.68 26.08
CA ALA A 199 -9.46 27.76 25.00
C ALA A 199 -8.94 28.46 23.73
N VAL A 200 -9.55 29.59 23.32
CA VAL A 200 -9.18 30.34 22.10
C VAL A 200 -7.83 31.07 22.20
N ASP A 201 -7.29 31.25 23.41
CA ASP A 201 -6.03 31.97 23.61
C ASP A 201 -4.81 31.08 23.32
N TYR A 202 -5.01 29.76 23.21
CA TYR A 202 -3.97 28.73 23.18
C TYR A 202 -2.81 29.04 22.24
N GLU A 203 -3.11 29.31 20.96
CA GLU A 203 -2.06 29.59 19.98
C GLU A 203 -1.29 30.87 20.31
N THR A 204 -2.01 31.93 20.71
CA THR A 204 -1.40 33.23 20.98
C THR A 204 -0.53 33.23 22.24
N ASP A 205 -0.96 32.51 23.27
CA ASP A 205 -0.23 32.38 24.52
C ASP A 205 1.03 31.54 24.36
N LEU A 206 0.96 30.44 23.61
CA LEU A 206 2.14 29.65 23.30
C LEU A 206 3.11 30.35 22.36
N ASN A 207 2.62 31.22 21.46
CA ASN A 207 3.49 32.02 20.61
C ASN A 207 4.39 32.96 21.42
N LYS A 208 3.86 33.56 22.50
CA LYS A 208 4.63 34.41 23.44
C LYS A 208 5.75 33.64 24.13
N GLU A 209 5.54 32.35 24.36
CA GLU A 209 6.52 31.43 24.95
C GLU A 209 7.32 30.65 23.88
N PHE A 210 7.51 31.25 22.71
CA PHE A 210 8.31 30.73 21.60
C PHE A 210 7.83 29.37 21.07
N VAL A 211 6.52 29.14 20.96
CA VAL A 211 5.98 27.93 20.33
C VAL A 211 4.99 28.31 19.25
N ILE A 212 5.32 27.97 18.00
CA ILE A 212 4.37 28.07 16.88
C ILE A 212 3.66 26.72 16.80
N VAL A 213 2.50 26.57 17.45
CA VAL A 213 1.78 25.29 17.54
C VAL A 213 1.09 24.86 16.26
N ASP A 214 0.73 25.82 15.40
CA ASP A 214 0.18 25.56 14.08
C ASP A 214 1.31 25.12 13.14
N ALA A 215 1.27 23.84 12.77
CA ALA A 215 2.29 23.21 11.94
C ALA A 215 2.34 23.82 10.52
N ASP A 216 1.23 24.29 9.97
CA ASP A 216 1.19 24.90 8.64
C ASP A 216 1.81 26.30 8.67
N LYS A 217 1.51 27.10 9.71
CA LYS A 217 2.17 28.40 9.92
C LYS A 217 3.67 28.24 10.15
N ARG A 218 4.07 27.23 10.92
CA ARG A 218 5.48 26.92 11.18
C ARG A 218 6.20 26.48 9.90
N LYS A 219 5.59 25.59 9.10
CA LYS A 219 6.10 25.15 7.79
C LYS A 219 6.27 26.31 6.82
N ALA A 220 5.27 27.19 6.73
CA ALA A 220 5.33 28.39 5.90
C ALA A 220 6.45 29.34 6.34
N LYS A 221 6.66 29.53 7.65
CA LYS A 221 7.76 30.35 8.19
C LYS A 221 9.13 29.76 7.84
N ILE A 222 9.31 28.44 7.97
CA ILE A 222 10.56 27.76 7.57
C ILE A 222 10.83 28.00 6.09
N LYS A 223 9.83 27.73 5.24
CA LYS A 223 9.95 27.91 3.79
C LYS A 223 10.34 29.35 3.42
N ALA A 224 9.66 30.34 3.99
CA ALA A 224 9.96 31.75 3.74
C ALA A 224 11.39 32.14 4.17
N GLN A 225 11.89 31.62 5.29
CA GLN A 225 13.26 31.87 5.73
C GLN A 225 14.29 31.23 4.79
N ILE A 226 14.05 29.99 4.33
CA ILE A 226 14.92 29.32 3.36
C ILE A 226 14.96 30.09 2.04
N GLU A 227 13.81 30.52 1.54
CA GLU A 227 13.69 31.31 0.30
C GLU A 227 14.39 32.66 0.42
N ALA A 228 14.29 33.33 1.57
CA ALA A 228 15.01 34.58 1.83
C ALA A 228 16.54 34.37 1.75
N ILE A 229 17.07 33.36 2.44
CA ILE A 229 18.50 33.02 2.40
C ILE A 229 18.94 32.70 0.95
N ALA A 230 18.13 31.94 0.21
CA ALA A 230 18.43 31.59 -1.17
C ALA A 230 18.48 32.84 -2.07
N ASN A 231 17.51 33.74 -1.94
CA ASN A 231 17.43 34.97 -2.74
C ASN A 231 18.59 35.92 -2.46
N GLU A 232 18.94 36.12 -1.18
CA GLU A 232 20.05 36.99 -0.76
C GLU A 232 21.40 36.54 -1.34
N ASN A 233 21.58 35.24 -1.54
CA ASN A 233 22.82 34.64 -2.04
C ASN A 233 22.78 34.24 -3.53
N ASN A 234 21.68 34.55 -4.24
CA ASN A 234 21.44 34.11 -5.62
C ASN A 234 21.58 32.58 -5.81
N TRP A 235 21.07 31.82 -4.85
CA TRP A 235 21.10 30.37 -4.82
C TRP A 235 19.78 29.75 -5.26
N LYS A 236 19.87 28.49 -5.72
CA LYS A 236 18.71 27.64 -5.96
C LYS A 236 18.66 26.57 -4.87
N VAL A 237 17.52 26.48 -4.18
CA VAL A 237 17.30 25.47 -3.14
C VAL A 237 16.05 24.68 -3.51
N LYS A 238 16.22 23.39 -3.78
CA LYS A 238 15.08 22.49 -3.99
C LYS A 238 14.53 22.11 -2.62
N ILE A 239 13.43 22.75 -2.23
CA ILE A 239 12.72 22.42 -1.01
C ILE A 239 11.93 21.14 -1.25
N ASP A 240 12.44 20.03 -0.72
CA ASP A 240 11.78 18.73 -0.71
C ASP A 240 10.66 18.73 0.34
N ASP A 241 9.43 18.44 -0.07
CA ASP A 241 8.25 18.57 0.81
C ASP A 241 8.30 17.59 2.00
N ASP A 242 8.87 16.40 1.80
CA ASP A 242 9.05 15.39 2.85
C ASP A 242 10.08 15.85 3.88
N LEU A 243 11.25 16.35 3.44
CA LEU A 243 12.24 16.92 4.33
C LEU A 243 11.70 18.15 5.06
N LEU A 244 10.97 19.02 4.37
CA LEU A 244 10.35 20.20 4.99
C LEU A 244 9.34 19.79 6.06
N GLU A 245 8.56 18.74 5.83
CA GLU A 245 7.64 18.17 6.82
C GLU A 245 8.39 17.56 8.02
N GLU A 246 9.49 16.84 7.78
CA GLU A 246 10.33 16.30 8.85
C GLU A 246 10.91 17.44 9.70
N VAL A 247 11.50 18.46 9.08
CA VAL A 247 12.06 19.63 9.77
C VAL A 247 10.98 20.41 10.53
N ASN A 248 9.80 20.58 9.93
CA ASN A 248 8.65 21.19 10.60
C ASN A 248 8.26 20.45 11.88
N ASN A 249 8.44 19.13 11.92
CA ASN A 249 8.17 18.26 13.05
C ASN A 249 9.39 17.99 13.96
N LEU A 250 10.51 18.68 13.73
CA LEU A 250 11.68 18.71 14.62
C LEU A 250 11.75 19.97 15.49
N VAL A 251 10.97 21.00 15.18
CA VAL A 251 11.08 22.32 15.80
C VAL A 251 9.74 22.85 16.30
N GLU A 252 9.78 23.65 17.37
CA GLU A 252 8.66 24.43 17.92
C GLU A 252 8.79 25.91 17.51
N TYR A 253 10.02 26.42 17.38
CA TYR A 253 10.33 27.78 16.95
C TYR A 253 11.45 27.79 15.91
N PRO A 254 11.16 27.94 14.61
CA PRO A 254 12.17 27.82 13.57
C PRO A 254 12.98 29.10 13.38
N THR A 255 14.30 28.95 13.38
CA THR A 255 15.26 29.92 12.82
C THR A 255 16.17 29.22 11.83
N SER A 256 16.03 29.56 10.54
CA SER A 256 16.86 29.01 9.47
C SER A 256 18.18 29.78 9.36
N PHE A 257 19.24 29.06 9.01
CA PHE A 257 20.58 29.60 8.79
C PHE A 257 21.30 28.76 7.72
N TYR A 258 22.39 29.27 7.15
CA TYR A 258 23.25 28.48 6.29
C TYR A 258 24.63 28.25 6.90
N GLY A 259 25.25 27.15 6.52
CA GLY A 259 26.64 26.80 6.84
C GLY A 259 27.40 26.39 5.59
N THR A 260 28.69 26.11 5.76
CA THR A 260 29.63 25.78 4.70
C THR A 260 30.30 24.44 4.92
N PHE A 261 30.82 23.85 3.85
CA PHE A 261 31.73 22.69 3.94
C PHE A 261 32.88 22.83 2.93
N ASP A 262 33.91 22.01 3.08
CA ASP A 262 35.08 22.07 2.19
C ASP A 262 34.67 21.72 0.74
N LYS A 263 35.11 22.55 -0.22
CA LYS A 263 34.80 22.39 -1.64
C LYS A 263 35.29 21.06 -2.22
N ARG A 264 36.32 20.44 -1.64
CA ARG A 264 36.83 19.14 -2.07
C ARG A 264 35.77 18.04 -2.07
N PHE A 265 34.78 18.12 -1.17
CA PHE A 265 33.71 17.12 -1.10
C PHE A 265 32.82 17.13 -2.33
N LEU A 266 32.86 18.19 -3.16
CA LEU A 266 32.13 18.25 -4.42
C LEU A 266 32.66 17.26 -5.48
N ASP A 267 33.81 16.63 -5.25
CA ASP A 267 34.35 15.57 -6.11
C ASP A 267 33.66 14.21 -5.88
N ILE A 268 32.94 14.06 -4.76
CA ILE A 268 32.14 12.87 -4.44
C ILE A 268 30.83 12.91 -5.24
N PRO A 269 30.26 11.76 -5.66
CA PRO A 269 28.96 11.71 -6.33
C PRO A 269 27.88 12.50 -5.58
N ARG A 270 27.11 13.30 -6.34
CA ARG A 270 26.12 14.23 -5.78
C ARG A 270 25.10 13.54 -4.87
N GLU A 271 24.73 12.31 -5.21
CA GLU A 271 23.74 11.53 -4.48
C GLU A 271 24.23 11.21 -3.06
N VAL A 272 25.53 10.96 -2.87
CA VAL A 272 26.16 10.73 -1.57
C VAL A 272 26.12 12.01 -0.71
N LEU A 273 26.43 13.17 -1.32
CA LEU A 273 26.39 14.46 -0.65
C LEU A 273 24.97 14.83 -0.21
N ILE A 274 24.01 14.69 -1.13
CA ILE A 274 22.60 14.96 -0.86
C ILE A 274 22.08 14.04 0.24
N THR A 275 22.37 12.74 0.17
CA THR A 275 21.97 11.78 1.21
C THR A 275 22.58 12.12 2.56
N SER A 276 23.86 12.48 2.60
CA SER A 276 24.55 12.88 3.84
C SER A 276 23.93 14.14 4.48
N MET A 277 23.59 15.14 3.67
CA MET A 277 22.93 16.36 4.14
C MET A 277 21.48 16.11 4.54
N ARG A 278 20.69 15.45 3.69
CA ARG A 278 19.25 15.24 3.87
C ARG A 278 18.95 14.23 4.97
N ASN A 279 19.42 12.99 4.85
CA ASN A 279 18.97 11.90 5.72
C ASN A 279 19.65 11.93 7.09
N HIS A 280 20.93 12.28 7.15
CA HIS A 280 21.68 12.25 8.40
C HIS A 280 21.58 13.56 9.17
N GLN A 281 21.52 14.71 8.47
CA GLN A 281 21.57 16.03 9.10
C GLN A 281 20.31 16.88 8.93
N ARG A 282 19.36 16.48 8.08
CA ARG A 282 18.13 17.23 7.76
C ARG A 282 18.42 18.62 7.21
N PHE A 283 19.47 18.72 6.41
CA PHE A 283 19.86 19.96 5.74
C PHE A 283 19.32 20.01 4.31
N PHE A 284 19.00 21.22 3.87
CA PHE A 284 18.67 21.53 2.49
C PHE A 284 19.97 21.85 1.74
N TYR A 285 20.26 21.09 0.68
CA TYR A 285 21.41 21.35 -0.17
C TYR A 285 21.17 22.56 -1.07
N VAL A 286 22.27 23.20 -1.47
CA VAL A 286 22.26 24.41 -2.26
C VAL A 286 22.85 24.14 -3.64
N GLU A 287 22.22 24.70 -4.68
CA GLU A 287 22.69 24.68 -6.06
C GLU A 287 22.90 26.10 -6.59
N ASN A 288 23.71 26.21 -7.66
CA ASN A 288 23.71 27.39 -8.50
C ASN A 288 22.52 27.36 -9.49
N GLN A 289 22.41 28.40 -10.33
CA GLN A 289 21.35 28.50 -11.33
C GLN A 289 21.42 27.40 -12.41
N ASP A 290 22.61 26.83 -12.65
CA ASP A 290 22.83 25.73 -13.59
C ASP A 290 22.53 24.34 -13.00
N GLY A 291 22.14 24.25 -11.72
CA GLY A 291 21.86 22.98 -11.04
C GLY A 291 23.09 22.23 -10.53
N LYS A 292 24.26 22.90 -10.44
CA LYS A 292 25.47 22.36 -9.82
C LYS A 292 25.43 22.59 -8.30
N LEU A 293 25.74 21.55 -7.53
CA LEU A 293 25.86 21.65 -6.07
C LEU A 293 26.93 22.66 -5.67
N LEU A 294 26.61 23.46 -4.65
CA LEU A 294 27.50 24.41 -4.01
C LEU A 294 27.93 23.90 -2.62
N PRO A 295 29.07 24.38 -2.07
CA PRO A 295 29.59 23.95 -0.77
C PRO A 295 28.85 24.58 0.42
N PHE A 296 27.52 24.69 0.30
CA PHE A 296 26.63 25.33 1.26
C PHE A 296 25.45 24.42 1.57
N PHE A 297 24.92 24.55 2.77
CA PHE A 297 23.69 23.91 3.20
C PHE A 297 22.87 24.88 4.04
N ILE A 298 21.54 24.70 4.04
CA ILE A 298 20.63 25.43 4.91
C ILE A 298 20.08 24.45 5.95
N SER A 299 20.04 24.89 7.21
CA SER A 299 19.52 24.13 8.34
C SER A 299 18.57 24.99 9.15
N VAL A 300 17.76 24.35 9.99
CA VAL A 300 16.75 25.00 10.82
C VAL A 300 16.99 24.64 12.28
N ARG A 301 17.24 25.65 13.09
CA ARG A 301 17.35 25.50 14.55
C ARG A 301 15.96 25.54 15.18
N ASN A 302 15.74 24.69 16.18
CA ASN A 302 14.68 24.90 17.16
C ASN A 302 15.11 25.94 18.21
N GLY A 303 14.80 27.21 17.95
CA GLY A 303 15.18 28.34 18.79
C GLY A 303 15.31 29.64 18.02
N ASN A 304 15.82 30.68 18.68
CA ASN A 304 16.03 32.02 18.11
C ASN A 304 17.44 32.17 17.51
N SER A 305 17.79 33.40 17.13
CA SER A 305 19.09 33.77 16.55
C SER A 305 20.24 33.90 17.57
N ASP A 306 19.99 33.75 18.87
CA ASP A 306 21.03 33.97 19.88
C ASP A 306 22.14 32.91 19.78
N PHE A 307 23.39 33.35 19.61
CA PHE A 307 24.56 32.49 19.41
C PHE A 307 24.46 31.55 18.20
N ILE A 308 23.78 31.98 17.13
CA ILE A 308 23.58 31.17 15.92
C ILE A 308 24.90 30.74 15.28
N GLU A 309 25.97 31.52 15.43
CA GLU A 309 27.31 31.24 14.91
C GLU A 309 27.91 29.97 15.53
N ASN A 310 27.61 29.69 16.81
CA ASN A 310 28.04 28.46 17.47
C ASN A 310 27.26 27.26 16.93
N VAL A 311 25.97 27.45 16.61
CA VAL A 311 25.12 26.43 16.01
C VAL A 311 25.63 26.11 14.60
N ILE A 312 25.95 27.12 13.79
CA ILE A 312 26.56 26.97 12.46
C ILE A 312 27.82 26.12 12.55
N LYS A 313 28.81 26.54 13.36
CA LYS A 313 30.08 25.80 13.52
C LYS A 313 29.88 24.36 13.98
N GLY A 314 28.92 24.12 14.87
CA GLY A 314 28.56 22.78 15.32
C GLY A 314 28.04 21.90 14.17
N ASN A 315 27.11 22.43 13.38
CA ASN A 315 26.54 21.73 12.23
C ASN A 315 27.59 21.49 11.12
N GLU A 316 28.44 22.48 10.83
CA GLU A 316 29.55 22.35 9.88
C GLU A 316 30.52 21.24 10.31
N LYS A 317 30.87 21.17 11.60
CA LYS A 317 31.75 20.12 12.13
C LYS A 317 31.13 18.72 12.00
N VAL A 318 29.84 18.58 12.30
CA VAL A 318 29.15 17.30 12.21
C VAL A 318 29.01 16.85 10.76
N LEU A 319 28.65 17.75 9.85
CA LEU A 319 28.59 17.45 8.41
C LEU A 319 29.96 17.10 7.87
N ALA A 320 31.00 17.87 8.20
CA ALA A 320 32.35 17.62 7.74
C ALA A 320 32.78 16.19 8.10
N ALA A 321 32.64 15.77 9.37
CA ALA A 321 32.96 14.41 9.79
C ALA A 321 32.26 13.35 8.93
N ARG A 322 30.97 13.53 8.63
CA ARG A 322 30.21 12.61 7.78
C ARG A 322 30.69 12.59 6.33
N LEU A 323 31.09 13.74 5.79
CA LEU A 323 31.61 13.86 4.44
C LEU A 323 33.04 13.28 4.32
N TYR A 324 33.86 13.36 5.37
CA TYR A 324 35.15 12.66 5.43
C TYR A 324 34.95 11.15 5.33
N ASP A 325 33.98 10.57 6.06
CA ASP A 325 33.68 9.14 5.97
C ASP A 325 33.24 8.75 4.55
N ALA A 326 32.33 9.54 3.96
CA ALA A 326 31.86 9.32 2.60
C ALA A 326 33.01 9.38 1.56
N GLU A 327 33.89 10.38 1.68
CA GLU A 327 35.06 10.53 0.82
C GLU A 327 36.00 9.33 0.95
N PHE A 328 36.28 8.90 2.18
CA PHE A 328 37.13 7.76 2.47
C PHE A 328 36.61 6.49 1.80
N PHE A 329 35.32 6.16 1.99
CA PHE A 329 34.74 4.97 1.36
C PHE A 329 34.74 5.09 -0.17
N TYR A 330 34.43 6.26 -0.72
CA TYR A 330 34.44 6.49 -2.15
C TYR A 330 35.83 6.28 -2.76
N GLN A 331 36.89 6.73 -2.08
CA GLN A 331 38.27 6.56 -2.52
C GLN A 331 38.75 5.11 -2.33
N GLU A 332 38.41 4.48 -1.20
CA GLU A 332 38.83 3.11 -0.91
C GLU A 332 38.21 2.12 -1.88
N ASP A 333 36.93 2.28 -2.22
CA ASP A 333 36.24 1.41 -3.18
C ASP A 333 36.88 1.45 -4.57
N GLN A 334 37.50 2.57 -4.96
CA GLN A 334 38.19 2.75 -6.25
C GLN A 334 39.54 2.01 -6.34
N ASN A 335 40.08 1.54 -5.22
CA ASN A 335 41.31 0.75 -5.20
C ASN A 335 41.08 -0.72 -5.61
N HIS A 336 39.85 -1.08 -5.94
CA HIS A 336 39.42 -2.43 -6.31
C HIS A 336 38.65 -2.43 -7.63
N ASP A 337 38.59 -3.58 -8.29
CA ASP A 337 37.77 -3.80 -9.49
C ASP A 337 36.43 -4.47 -9.16
N ILE A 338 35.54 -4.56 -10.15
CA ILE A 338 34.22 -5.20 -9.99
C ILE A 338 34.36 -6.66 -9.58
N ASP A 339 35.32 -7.39 -10.14
CA ASP A 339 35.52 -8.82 -9.88
C ASP A 339 35.92 -9.08 -8.42
N TYR A 340 36.70 -8.19 -7.81
CA TYR A 340 37.01 -8.23 -6.38
C TYR A 340 35.73 -8.19 -5.54
N PHE A 341 34.80 -7.27 -5.82
CA PHE A 341 33.53 -7.15 -5.10
C PHE A 341 32.61 -8.34 -5.38
N VAL A 342 32.48 -8.78 -6.64
CA VAL A 342 31.69 -9.96 -7.00
C VAL A 342 32.20 -11.21 -6.29
N ASN A 343 33.52 -11.38 -6.12
CA ASN A 343 34.07 -12.50 -5.36
C ASN A 343 33.71 -12.46 -3.87
N LYS A 344 33.61 -11.29 -3.25
CA LYS A 344 33.14 -11.17 -1.85
C LYS A 344 31.71 -11.65 -1.67
N LEU A 345 30.84 -11.52 -2.69
CA LEU A 345 29.45 -11.97 -2.63
C LEU A 345 29.27 -13.49 -2.44
N LYS A 346 30.33 -14.27 -2.68
CA LYS A 346 30.37 -15.72 -2.35
C LYS A 346 30.25 -15.98 -0.85
N ASN A 347 30.60 -15.00 -0.01
CA ASN A 347 30.50 -15.10 1.45
C ASN A 347 29.29 -14.34 2.02
N VAL A 348 28.50 -13.68 1.16
CA VAL A 348 27.31 -12.96 1.60
C VAL A 348 26.11 -13.89 1.50
N THR A 349 25.55 -14.25 2.65
CA THR A 349 24.35 -15.08 2.72
C THR A 349 23.16 -14.34 2.13
N PHE A 350 22.52 -14.91 1.10
CA PHE A 350 21.22 -14.43 0.64
C PHE A 350 20.11 -14.96 1.58
N HIS A 351 20.15 -16.26 1.86
CA HIS A 351 19.39 -16.90 2.94
C HIS A 351 20.03 -18.26 3.24
N ASP A 352 20.14 -18.65 4.53
CA ASP A 352 20.82 -19.89 4.97
C ASP A 352 20.27 -21.17 4.29
N LYS A 353 18.95 -21.26 4.13
CA LYS A 353 18.25 -22.36 3.42
C LYS A 353 18.32 -22.30 1.88
N ILE A 354 18.69 -21.16 1.29
CA ILE A 354 18.63 -20.95 -0.16
C ILE A 354 20.03 -20.98 -0.75
N SER A 355 20.78 -19.89 -0.55
CA SER A 355 22.08 -19.69 -1.20
C SER A 355 22.81 -18.46 -0.65
N THR A 356 24.00 -18.22 -1.19
CA THR A 356 24.72 -16.95 -1.17
C THR A 356 24.14 -15.97 -2.20
N VAL A 357 24.53 -14.69 -2.13
CA VAL A 357 24.16 -13.68 -3.14
C VAL A 357 24.81 -14.00 -4.49
N TYR A 358 26.06 -14.50 -4.50
CA TYR A 358 26.72 -14.92 -5.74
C TYR A 358 25.96 -16.03 -6.46
N GLU A 359 25.56 -17.09 -5.75
CA GLU A 359 24.76 -18.18 -6.33
C GLU A 359 23.40 -17.69 -6.85
N LYS A 360 22.79 -16.70 -6.17
CA LYS A 360 21.59 -16.01 -6.68
C LYS A 360 21.87 -15.32 -8.01
N MET A 361 22.98 -14.58 -8.13
CA MET A 361 23.33 -13.91 -9.39
C MET A 361 23.45 -14.91 -10.54
N GLN A 362 24.01 -16.09 -10.29
CA GLN A 362 24.11 -17.14 -11.31
C GLN A 362 22.74 -17.65 -11.79
N ARG A 363 21.77 -17.83 -10.89
CA ARG A 363 20.38 -18.17 -11.27
C ARG A 363 19.72 -17.03 -12.05
N VAL A 364 19.90 -15.79 -11.60
CA VAL A 364 19.35 -14.60 -12.27
C VAL A 364 19.93 -14.42 -13.68
N GLN A 365 21.18 -14.80 -13.95
CA GLN A 365 21.72 -14.82 -15.32
C GLN A 365 20.93 -15.79 -16.23
N VAL A 366 20.61 -16.99 -15.74
CA VAL A 366 19.81 -17.97 -16.49
C VAL A 366 18.40 -17.43 -16.75
N ILE A 367 17.73 -16.93 -15.71
CA ILE A 367 16.36 -16.41 -15.80
C ILE A 367 16.29 -15.18 -16.72
N SER A 368 17.19 -14.22 -16.54
CA SER A 368 17.22 -12.99 -17.34
C SER A 368 17.46 -13.27 -18.82
N ARG A 369 18.36 -14.20 -19.17
CA ARG A 369 18.58 -14.61 -20.56
C ARG A 369 17.33 -15.23 -21.19
N LEU A 370 16.62 -16.08 -20.44
CA LEU A 370 15.37 -16.70 -20.90
C LEU A 370 14.29 -15.64 -21.15
N ILE A 371 14.06 -14.75 -20.19
CA ILE A 371 13.08 -13.67 -20.31
C ILE A 371 13.48 -12.73 -21.44
N GLY A 372 14.75 -12.32 -21.52
CA GLY A 372 15.29 -11.44 -22.55
C GLY A 372 15.01 -11.95 -23.97
N LYS A 373 15.21 -13.25 -24.22
CA LYS A 373 14.86 -13.88 -25.50
C LYS A 373 13.35 -13.88 -25.72
N LYS A 374 12.56 -14.24 -24.70
CA LYS A 374 11.09 -14.30 -24.79
C LYS A 374 10.47 -12.95 -25.15
N VAL A 375 11.04 -11.85 -24.63
CA VAL A 375 10.56 -10.48 -24.87
C VAL A 375 11.21 -9.82 -26.10
N GLY A 376 12.07 -10.54 -26.83
CA GLY A 376 12.67 -10.06 -28.08
C GLY A 376 13.75 -8.99 -27.87
N LEU A 377 14.67 -9.19 -26.93
CA LEU A 377 15.94 -8.46 -26.92
C LEU A 377 16.83 -8.94 -28.07
N ASN A 378 17.52 -8.01 -28.74
CA ASN A 378 18.50 -8.36 -29.78
C ASN A 378 19.82 -8.88 -29.18
N ASP A 379 20.73 -9.40 -30.01
CA ASP A 379 21.98 -10.01 -29.54
C ASP A 379 22.87 -9.06 -28.74
N SER A 380 22.94 -7.78 -29.11
CA SER A 380 23.69 -6.77 -28.34
C SER A 380 23.07 -6.56 -26.97
N GLN A 381 21.75 -6.42 -26.90
CA GLN A 381 21.01 -6.24 -25.65
C GLN A 381 21.11 -7.47 -24.75
N LEU A 382 21.12 -8.68 -25.34
CA LEU A 382 21.32 -9.93 -24.60
C LEU A 382 22.74 -10.03 -24.03
N ALA A 383 23.76 -9.56 -24.76
CA ALA A 383 25.13 -9.49 -24.25
C ALA A 383 25.26 -8.48 -23.09
N ASP A 384 24.65 -7.30 -23.24
CA ASP A 384 24.66 -6.27 -22.19
C ASP A 384 23.85 -6.72 -20.95
N LEU A 385 22.71 -7.41 -21.15
CA LEU A 385 21.94 -8.02 -20.07
C LEU A 385 22.73 -9.10 -19.33
N GLN A 386 23.43 -9.96 -20.07
CA GLN A 386 24.27 -10.99 -19.49
C GLN A 386 25.38 -10.36 -18.62
N ARG A 387 26.08 -9.35 -19.15
CA ARG A 387 27.09 -8.62 -18.38
C ARG A 387 26.50 -7.96 -17.14
N ALA A 388 25.35 -7.30 -17.24
CA ALA A 388 24.67 -6.71 -16.08
C ALA A 388 24.35 -7.78 -15.02
N ALA A 389 23.76 -8.91 -15.42
CA ALA A 389 23.41 -10.00 -14.51
C ALA A 389 24.62 -10.67 -13.83
N GLU A 390 25.82 -10.57 -14.41
CA GLU A 390 27.07 -11.04 -13.80
C GLU A 390 27.55 -10.15 -12.65
N ILE A 391 27.18 -8.88 -12.63
CA ILE A 391 27.79 -7.90 -11.71
C ILE A 391 26.78 -7.13 -10.86
N TYR A 392 25.48 -7.14 -11.16
CA TYR A 392 24.48 -6.19 -10.60
C TYR A 392 24.32 -6.07 -9.07
N LYS A 393 24.96 -6.94 -8.29
CA LYS A 393 24.97 -6.89 -6.81
C LYS A 393 26.33 -6.51 -6.22
N PHE A 394 27.34 -6.21 -7.03
CA PHE A 394 28.71 -5.95 -6.56
C PHE A 394 28.75 -4.79 -5.56
N ASP A 395 27.87 -3.82 -5.72
CA ASP A 395 27.79 -2.63 -4.88
C ASP A 395 27.44 -2.96 -3.42
N LEU A 396 26.70 -4.03 -3.14
CA LEU A 396 26.30 -4.45 -1.79
C LEU A 396 27.46 -4.65 -0.81
N VAL A 397 28.67 -4.91 -1.32
CA VAL A 397 29.88 -5.17 -0.52
C VAL A 397 30.95 -4.08 -0.67
N THR A 398 30.57 -2.96 -1.27
CA THR A 398 31.39 -1.73 -1.26
C THR A 398 31.32 -1.07 0.13
N GLY A 399 32.38 -0.37 0.51
CA GLY A 399 32.40 0.42 1.73
C GLY A 399 31.30 1.49 1.71
N MET A 400 31.09 2.12 0.55
CA MET A 400 30.07 3.15 0.39
C MET A 400 28.66 2.62 0.68
N VAL A 401 28.24 1.49 0.09
CA VAL A 401 26.90 0.93 0.37
C VAL A 401 26.82 0.32 1.76
N GLY A 402 27.93 -0.19 2.29
CA GLY A 402 28.01 -0.64 3.69
C GLY A 402 27.65 0.47 4.69
N GLU A 403 28.10 1.70 4.43
CA GLU A 403 27.80 2.87 5.27
C GLU A 403 26.51 3.61 4.86
N PHE A 404 26.16 3.61 3.57
CA PHE A 404 25.02 4.32 2.98
C PHE A 404 24.12 3.34 2.22
N SER A 405 23.44 2.47 2.96
CA SER A 405 22.63 1.38 2.40
C SER A 405 21.52 1.85 1.44
N GLU A 406 21.02 3.08 1.61
CA GLU A 406 20.04 3.72 0.73
C GLU A 406 20.57 4.05 -0.66
N LEU A 407 21.90 4.04 -0.85
CA LEU A 407 22.56 4.32 -2.13
C LEU A 407 22.85 3.07 -2.97
N GLN A 408 22.41 1.89 -2.52
CA GLN A 408 22.46 0.68 -3.34
C GLN A 408 21.75 0.90 -4.69
N GLY A 409 22.26 0.27 -5.75
CA GLY A 409 21.87 0.48 -7.13
C GLY A 409 22.44 1.77 -7.71
N VAL A 410 22.28 2.91 -7.03
CA VAL A 410 22.82 4.20 -7.49
C VAL A 410 24.34 4.15 -7.52
N MET A 411 24.99 3.74 -6.43
CA MET A 411 26.44 3.59 -6.41
C MET A 411 26.91 2.45 -7.31
N GLY A 412 26.11 1.38 -7.47
CA GLY A 412 26.39 0.34 -8.46
C GLY A 412 26.50 0.89 -9.88
N GLU A 413 25.58 1.76 -10.31
CA GLU A 413 25.67 2.45 -11.60
C GLU A 413 26.90 3.36 -11.70
N LYS A 414 27.13 4.22 -10.70
CA LYS A 414 28.28 5.16 -10.72
C LYS A 414 29.61 4.42 -10.78
N TYR A 415 29.77 3.39 -9.96
CA TYR A 415 30.99 2.59 -9.94
C TYR A 415 31.15 1.75 -11.21
N ALA A 416 30.08 1.18 -11.75
CA ALA A 416 30.16 0.46 -13.02
C ALA A 416 30.67 1.38 -14.15
N LEU A 417 30.14 2.61 -14.26
CA LEU A 417 30.63 3.61 -15.21
C LEU A 417 32.10 3.99 -14.95
N LEU A 418 32.45 4.21 -13.68
CA LEU A 418 33.82 4.56 -13.28
C LEU A 418 34.82 3.47 -13.65
N PHE A 419 34.43 2.20 -13.52
CA PHE A 419 35.23 1.03 -13.89
C PHE A 419 35.15 0.67 -15.37
N GLY A 420 34.49 1.48 -16.20
CA GLY A 420 34.51 1.37 -17.66
C GLY A 420 33.42 0.47 -18.27
N GLU A 421 32.38 0.10 -17.51
CA GLU A 421 31.22 -0.61 -18.05
C GLU A 421 30.40 0.30 -18.99
N LYS A 422 29.64 -0.34 -19.89
CA LYS A 422 28.74 0.39 -20.79
C LYS A 422 27.62 1.09 -20.00
N PRO A 423 27.14 2.26 -20.46
CA PRO A 423 26.00 2.94 -19.84
C PRO A 423 24.76 2.07 -19.68
N GLU A 424 24.45 1.23 -20.67
CA GLU A 424 23.28 0.33 -20.64
C GLU A 424 23.39 -0.74 -19.54
N VAL A 425 24.60 -1.23 -19.28
CA VAL A 425 24.90 -2.18 -18.20
C VAL A 425 24.74 -1.46 -16.86
N ALA A 426 25.37 -0.29 -16.69
CA ALA A 426 25.33 0.48 -15.45
C ALA A 426 23.90 0.90 -15.06
N VAL A 427 23.10 1.36 -16.02
CA VAL A 427 21.68 1.69 -15.81
C VAL A 427 20.89 0.46 -15.35
N ALA A 428 21.12 -0.71 -15.94
CA ALA A 428 20.44 -1.94 -15.53
C ALA A 428 20.80 -2.34 -14.08
N ILE A 429 22.03 -2.11 -13.65
CA ILE A 429 22.46 -2.32 -12.24
C ILE A 429 21.69 -1.42 -11.28
N ARG A 430 21.40 -0.16 -11.64
CA ARG A 430 20.52 0.67 -10.80
C ARG A 430 19.07 0.19 -10.85
N GLU A 431 18.55 -0.03 -12.05
CA GLU A 431 17.13 -0.27 -12.27
C GLU A 431 16.64 -1.63 -11.76
N HIS A 432 17.49 -2.65 -11.60
CA HIS A 432 17.02 -3.97 -11.15
C HIS A 432 16.33 -3.96 -9.77
N TYR A 433 16.68 -3.01 -8.89
CA TYR A 433 16.04 -2.84 -7.59
C TYR A 433 14.58 -2.38 -7.75
N MET A 434 14.26 -1.66 -8.83
CA MET A 434 12.96 -1.02 -9.06
C MET A 434 11.85 -2.02 -9.40
N PRO A 435 10.59 -1.73 -9.03
CA PRO A 435 10.20 -0.68 -8.09
C PRO A 435 10.53 -1.08 -6.63
N ILE A 436 10.97 -0.11 -5.82
CA ILE A 436 11.30 -0.29 -4.39
C ILE A 436 10.08 -0.14 -3.46
N SER A 437 8.97 0.37 -3.99
CA SER A 437 7.68 0.56 -3.30
C SER A 437 6.51 0.22 -4.24
N ALA A 438 5.29 0.08 -3.71
CA ALA A 438 4.13 -0.34 -4.51
C ALA A 438 3.79 0.62 -5.67
N ASN A 439 4.05 1.92 -5.48
CA ASN A 439 3.83 2.98 -6.47
C ASN A 439 5.16 3.61 -6.92
N GLY A 440 6.28 2.91 -6.71
CA GLY A 440 7.60 3.41 -7.05
C GLY A 440 7.83 3.50 -8.55
N GLU A 441 8.86 4.24 -8.94
CA GLU A 441 9.32 4.31 -10.33
C GLU A 441 9.62 2.90 -10.86
N LEU A 442 9.28 2.68 -12.14
CA LEU A 442 9.57 1.45 -12.85
C LEU A 442 10.86 1.61 -13.66
N PRO A 443 11.62 0.51 -13.89
CA PRO A 443 12.72 0.49 -14.84
C PRO A 443 12.31 1.09 -16.20
N GLN A 444 13.10 2.03 -16.71
CA GLN A 444 12.87 2.66 -18.01
C GLN A 444 13.58 1.91 -19.12
N SER A 445 14.77 1.35 -18.84
CA SER A 445 15.50 0.57 -19.83
C SER A 445 14.91 -0.85 -19.96
N ARG A 446 14.91 -1.39 -21.19
CA ARG A 446 14.45 -2.78 -21.41
C ARG A 446 15.33 -3.80 -20.70
N ILE A 447 16.65 -3.55 -20.62
CA ILE A 447 17.61 -4.44 -19.96
C ILE A 447 17.37 -4.43 -18.44
N GLY A 448 17.26 -3.24 -17.83
CA GLY A 448 16.94 -3.07 -16.41
C GLY A 448 15.60 -3.69 -16.04
N ALA A 449 14.58 -3.52 -16.90
CA ALA A 449 13.27 -4.15 -16.71
C ALA A 449 13.34 -5.69 -16.71
N VAL A 450 14.08 -6.30 -17.64
CA VAL A 450 14.26 -7.76 -17.68
C VAL A 450 15.03 -8.24 -16.44
N LEU A 451 16.10 -7.55 -16.07
CA LEU A 451 16.92 -7.91 -14.92
C LEU A 451 16.12 -7.78 -13.60
N ALA A 452 15.31 -6.73 -13.46
CA ALA A 452 14.39 -6.54 -12.34
C ALA A 452 13.39 -7.70 -12.25
N VAL A 453 12.73 -8.06 -13.34
CA VAL A 453 11.77 -9.19 -13.32
C VAL A 453 12.47 -10.50 -12.97
N ALA A 454 13.67 -10.74 -13.51
CA ALA A 454 14.44 -11.95 -13.23
C ALA A 454 14.85 -12.08 -11.75
N ASP A 455 15.43 -11.02 -11.16
CA ASP A 455 15.84 -11.01 -9.74
C ASP A 455 14.64 -11.19 -8.79
N LYS A 456 13.51 -10.55 -9.11
CA LYS A 456 12.28 -10.66 -8.32
C LYS A 456 11.65 -12.04 -8.45
N LEU A 457 11.65 -12.62 -9.64
CA LEU A 457 11.09 -13.96 -9.88
C LEU A 457 11.92 -15.04 -9.18
N ASP A 458 13.27 -14.97 -9.27
CA ASP A 458 14.16 -15.85 -8.49
C ASP A 458 13.84 -15.78 -7.00
N THR A 459 13.72 -14.56 -6.46
CA THR A 459 13.41 -14.34 -5.05
C THR A 459 12.07 -14.95 -4.67
N VAL A 460 11.02 -14.75 -5.47
CA VAL A 460 9.70 -15.33 -5.18
C VAL A 460 9.74 -16.86 -5.24
N MET A 461 10.34 -17.45 -6.27
CA MET A 461 10.39 -18.90 -6.44
C MET A 461 11.21 -19.59 -5.33
N THR A 462 12.40 -19.07 -5.03
CA THR A 462 13.30 -19.69 -4.05
C THR A 462 12.79 -19.56 -2.61
N PHE A 463 12.17 -18.45 -2.24
CA PHE A 463 11.58 -18.31 -0.90
C PHE A 463 10.32 -19.16 -0.72
N PHE A 464 9.50 -19.32 -1.76
CA PHE A 464 8.38 -20.26 -1.71
C PHE A 464 8.87 -21.70 -1.55
N ALA A 465 9.88 -22.10 -2.34
CA ALA A 465 10.49 -23.43 -2.23
C ALA A 465 11.16 -23.68 -0.87
N ALA A 466 11.65 -22.63 -0.20
CA ALA A 466 12.17 -22.69 1.17
C ALA A 466 11.08 -22.67 2.28
N GLY A 467 9.80 -22.63 1.91
CA GLY A 467 8.66 -22.64 2.84
C GLY A 467 8.37 -21.29 3.52
N MET A 468 8.84 -20.17 2.96
CA MET A 468 8.72 -18.82 3.54
C MET A 468 7.60 -18.01 2.89
N ILE A 469 6.41 -18.58 2.93
CA ILE A 469 5.23 -17.98 2.30
C ILE A 469 4.65 -16.90 3.22
N PRO A 470 4.36 -15.68 2.73
CA PRO A 470 3.82 -14.61 3.55
C PRO A 470 2.43 -14.96 4.12
N SER A 471 2.22 -14.76 5.43
CA SER A 471 0.96 -15.06 6.12
C SER A 471 0.34 -13.80 6.73
N GLY A 472 -0.99 -13.63 6.61
CA GLY A 472 -1.70 -12.47 7.17
C GLY A 472 -1.10 -11.12 6.72
N SER A 473 -0.82 -10.22 7.66
CA SER A 473 -0.10 -8.96 7.40
C SER A 473 1.44 -9.12 7.35
N ASN A 474 1.98 -10.25 7.79
CA ASN A 474 3.42 -10.49 7.86
C ASN A 474 4.01 -10.81 6.48
N ASP A 475 5.09 -10.11 6.10
CA ASP A 475 5.86 -10.32 4.87
C ASP A 475 7.32 -9.92 5.10
N PRO A 476 8.10 -10.74 5.85
CA PRO A 476 9.43 -10.36 6.32
C PRO A 476 10.44 -10.16 5.17
N TYR A 477 10.22 -10.80 4.03
CA TYR A 477 11.10 -10.74 2.86
C TYR A 477 10.53 -9.92 1.71
N ALA A 478 9.46 -9.15 1.97
CA ALA A 478 8.79 -8.28 1.00
C ALA A 478 8.35 -8.99 -0.29
N LEU A 479 8.01 -10.28 -0.24
CA LEU A 479 7.64 -11.07 -1.43
C LEU A 479 6.39 -10.53 -2.10
N ARG A 480 5.45 -9.95 -1.33
CA ARG A 480 4.26 -9.32 -1.90
C ARG A 480 4.62 -8.11 -2.76
N ARG A 481 5.65 -7.37 -2.35
CA ARG A 481 6.19 -6.21 -3.07
C ARG A 481 6.93 -6.66 -4.33
N GLN A 482 7.75 -7.71 -4.24
CA GLN A 482 8.45 -8.25 -5.41
C GLN A 482 7.46 -8.75 -6.47
N ALA A 483 6.44 -9.52 -6.08
CA ALA A 483 5.40 -9.97 -7.00
C ALA A 483 4.61 -8.81 -7.62
N ALA A 484 4.30 -7.76 -6.84
CA ALA A 484 3.68 -6.55 -7.39
C ALA A 484 4.59 -5.85 -8.42
N GLY A 485 5.89 -5.76 -8.13
CA GLY A 485 6.89 -5.23 -9.04
C GLY A 485 6.93 -5.98 -10.37
N ILE A 486 6.91 -7.32 -10.35
CA ILE A 486 6.82 -8.15 -11.56
C ILE A 486 5.59 -7.77 -12.39
N VAL A 487 4.39 -7.76 -11.77
CA VAL A 487 3.14 -7.45 -12.48
C VAL A 487 3.18 -6.04 -13.09
N ASN A 488 3.63 -5.04 -12.34
CA ASN A 488 3.68 -3.65 -12.80
C ASN A 488 4.67 -3.46 -13.95
N ILE A 489 5.86 -4.08 -13.89
CA ILE A 489 6.84 -4.02 -14.97
C ILE A 489 6.28 -4.69 -16.23
N VAL A 490 5.68 -5.86 -16.08
CA VAL A 490 5.14 -6.64 -17.21
C VAL A 490 3.97 -5.92 -17.89
N ASP A 491 3.04 -5.32 -17.13
CA ASP A 491 1.97 -4.49 -17.70
C ASP A 491 2.53 -3.22 -18.35
N ASN A 492 3.51 -2.55 -17.73
CA ASN A 492 4.12 -1.34 -18.29
C ASN A 492 4.83 -1.63 -19.62
N GLN A 493 5.60 -2.71 -19.69
CA GLN A 493 6.37 -3.11 -20.86
C GLN A 493 5.56 -3.89 -21.91
N LYS A 494 4.30 -4.23 -21.61
CA LYS A 494 3.39 -5.00 -22.48
C LYS A 494 3.97 -6.36 -22.88
N TRP A 495 4.54 -7.09 -21.91
CA TRP A 495 5.11 -8.42 -22.15
C TRP A 495 4.12 -9.56 -21.91
N ARG A 496 4.08 -10.52 -22.84
CA ARG A 496 3.39 -11.80 -22.66
C ARG A 496 4.29 -12.77 -21.90
N LEU A 497 3.96 -13.03 -20.64
CA LEU A 497 4.73 -13.91 -19.74
C LEU A 497 3.82 -15.00 -19.15
N PRO A 498 3.60 -16.11 -19.87
CA PRO A 498 2.88 -17.28 -19.35
C PRO A 498 3.71 -17.98 -18.27
N LEU A 499 3.37 -17.71 -17.00
CA LEU A 499 4.18 -18.05 -15.84
C LEU A 499 4.45 -19.54 -15.68
N ASP A 500 3.48 -20.39 -16.00
CA ASP A 500 3.61 -21.85 -15.84
C ASP A 500 4.76 -22.40 -16.70
N SER A 501 4.66 -22.22 -18.03
CA SER A 501 5.69 -22.62 -18.98
C SER A 501 7.03 -21.92 -18.76
N LEU A 502 7.01 -20.66 -18.29
CA LEU A 502 8.21 -19.90 -18.00
C LEU A 502 8.96 -20.52 -16.82
N MET A 503 8.28 -20.80 -15.71
CA MET A 503 8.90 -21.35 -14.50
C MET A 503 9.36 -22.80 -14.71
N GLU A 504 8.62 -23.63 -15.45
CA GLU A 504 9.09 -24.97 -15.83
C GLU A 504 10.41 -24.90 -16.63
N LYS A 505 10.49 -23.94 -17.54
CA LYS A 505 11.69 -23.72 -18.35
C LYS A 505 12.85 -23.16 -17.52
N ILE A 506 12.59 -22.23 -16.59
CA ILE A 506 13.57 -21.74 -15.62
C ILE A 506 14.20 -22.91 -14.86
N ILE A 507 13.37 -23.77 -14.25
CA ILE A 507 13.86 -24.92 -13.46
C ILE A 507 14.71 -25.86 -14.33
N THR A 508 14.28 -26.11 -15.56
CA THR A 508 15.03 -26.96 -16.51
C THR A 508 16.40 -26.35 -16.85
N ASP A 509 16.44 -25.05 -17.14
CA ASP A 509 17.65 -24.35 -17.56
C ASP A 509 18.62 -24.15 -16.38
N GLU A 510 18.12 -23.90 -15.17
CA GLU A 510 18.94 -23.83 -13.94
C GLU A 510 19.61 -25.17 -13.61
N ASN A 511 18.88 -26.29 -13.73
CA ASN A 511 19.44 -27.63 -13.56
C ASN A 511 20.51 -27.92 -14.62
N THR A 512 20.26 -27.55 -15.87
CA THR A 512 21.21 -27.73 -16.99
C THR A 512 22.49 -26.91 -16.77
N ALA A 513 22.36 -25.68 -16.27
CA ALA A 513 23.47 -24.81 -15.94
C ALA A 513 24.16 -25.14 -14.60
N GLN A 514 23.64 -26.12 -13.84
CA GLN A 514 24.14 -26.51 -12.51
C GLN A 514 24.13 -25.37 -11.48
N VAL A 515 23.13 -24.50 -11.55
CA VAL A 515 22.94 -23.36 -10.63
C VAL A 515 21.65 -23.45 -9.82
N ALA A 516 20.89 -24.54 -9.98
CA ALA A 516 19.64 -24.76 -9.25
C ALA A 516 19.85 -24.63 -7.73
N PRO A 517 18.90 -23.99 -7.01
CA PRO A 517 18.98 -23.85 -5.58
C PRO A 517 18.83 -25.22 -4.90
N LYS A 518 19.23 -25.32 -3.62
CA LYS A 518 19.12 -26.56 -2.83
C LYS A 518 17.67 -26.96 -2.47
N VAL A 519 16.70 -26.14 -2.85
CA VAL A 519 15.27 -26.32 -2.58
C VAL A 519 14.53 -26.72 -3.85
N ASP A 520 13.55 -27.63 -3.74
CA ASP A 520 12.76 -28.08 -4.90
C ASP A 520 11.72 -27.02 -5.27
N GLN A 521 11.89 -26.44 -6.46
CA GLN A 521 11.02 -25.39 -6.98
C GLN A 521 9.80 -25.94 -7.75
N LYS A 522 9.78 -27.22 -8.13
CA LYS A 522 8.70 -27.76 -8.96
C LYS A 522 7.33 -27.79 -8.25
N PRO A 523 7.23 -28.16 -6.97
CA PRO A 523 5.94 -28.20 -6.26
C PRO A 523 5.29 -26.82 -6.08
N ILE A 524 6.07 -25.73 -6.08
CA ILE A 524 5.57 -24.38 -5.73
C ILE A 524 5.03 -23.59 -6.92
N ILE A 525 5.12 -24.10 -8.15
CA ILE A 525 4.72 -23.38 -9.37
C ILE A 525 3.28 -22.86 -9.26
N LYS A 526 2.34 -23.71 -8.87
CA LYS A 526 0.93 -23.33 -8.72
C LYS A 526 0.73 -22.26 -7.65
N ASP A 527 1.41 -22.38 -6.52
CA ASP A 527 1.31 -21.42 -5.41
C ASP A 527 1.87 -20.05 -5.79
N VAL A 528 3.00 -20.01 -6.52
CA VAL A 528 3.58 -18.76 -7.03
C VAL A 528 2.66 -18.10 -8.07
N ILE A 529 2.06 -18.88 -8.98
CA ILE A 529 1.08 -18.34 -9.95
C ILE A 529 -0.10 -17.73 -9.21
N LEU A 530 -0.69 -18.42 -8.24
CA LEU A 530 -1.80 -17.88 -7.44
C LEU A 530 -1.37 -16.61 -6.69
N PHE A 531 -0.16 -16.60 -6.13
CA PHE A 531 0.37 -15.45 -5.42
C PHE A 531 0.55 -14.22 -6.31
N ILE A 532 1.00 -14.39 -7.56
CA ILE A 532 1.12 -13.32 -8.55
C ILE A 532 -0.27 -12.90 -9.05
N LYS A 533 -1.20 -13.83 -9.28
CA LYS A 533 -2.59 -13.55 -9.65
C LYS A 533 -3.30 -12.65 -8.64
N GLU A 534 -3.06 -12.85 -7.34
CA GLU A 534 -3.56 -11.94 -6.30
C GLU A 534 -3.01 -10.50 -6.41
N ARG A 535 -1.83 -10.29 -7.03
CA ARG A 535 -1.31 -8.94 -7.33
C ARG A 535 -1.97 -8.36 -8.58
N ILE A 536 -2.25 -9.18 -9.59
CA ILE A 536 -3.04 -8.76 -10.75
C ILE A 536 -4.41 -8.21 -10.30
N LYS A 537 -5.09 -8.89 -9.37
CA LYS A 537 -6.36 -8.40 -8.78
C LYS A 537 -6.21 -7.00 -8.18
N ARG A 538 -5.12 -6.73 -7.46
CA ARG A 538 -4.88 -5.41 -6.85
C ARG A 538 -4.71 -4.32 -7.89
N VAL A 539 -3.94 -4.58 -8.95
CA VAL A 539 -3.74 -3.64 -10.07
C VAL A 539 -5.07 -3.32 -10.74
N LEU A 540 -5.89 -4.34 -11.02
CA LEU A 540 -7.20 -4.16 -11.68
C LEU A 540 -8.22 -3.43 -10.78
N ARG A 541 -8.21 -3.70 -9.46
CA ARG A 541 -9.05 -2.97 -8.49
C ARG A 541 -8.63 -1.50 -8.38
N ALA A 542 -7.34 -1.20 -8.40
CA ALA A 542 -6.85 0.18 -8.45
C ALA A 542 -7.31 0.91 -9.73
N ALA A 543 -7.42 0.18 -10.85
CA ALA A 543 -8.03 0.67 -12.09
C ALA A 543 -9.58 0.74 -12.07
N LYS A 544 -10.22 0.54 -10.91
CA LYS A 544 -11.68 0.60 -10.70
C LYS A 544 -12.50 -0.36 -11.57
N ILE A 545 -11.92 -1.50 -11.94
CA ILE A 545 -12.65 -2.57 -12.65
C ILE A 545 -13.57 -3.31 -11.66
N LYS A 546 -14.78 -3.67 -12.11
CA LYS A 546 -15.80 -4.36 -11.31
C LYS A 546 -15.27 -5.70 -10.79
N PHE A 547 -15.56 -6.02 -9.53
CA PHE A 547 -14.90 -7.13 -8.81
C PHE A 547 -15.12 -8.51 -9.46
N ASP A 548 -16.31 -8.77 -9.97
CA ASP A 548 -16.69 -10.02 -10.64
C ASP A 548 -15.94 -10.21 -11.96
N LEU A 549 -15.73 -9.13 -12.71
CA LEU A 549 -14.93 -9.15 -13.95
C LEU A 549 -13.44 -9.39 -13.65
N VAL A 550 -12.94 -8.82 -12.56
CA VAL A 550 -11.57 -9.08 -12.08
C VAL A 550 -11.41 -10.54 -11.70
N ASP A 551 -12.35 -11.09 -10.91
CA ASP A 551 -12.27 -12.48 -10.48
C ASP A 551 -12.43 -13.46 -11.64
N ALA A 552 -13.30 -13.18 -12.61
CA ALA A 552 -13.44 -13.99 -13.82
C ALA A 552 -12.13 -14.05 -14.63
N ALA A 553 -11.55 -12.89 -14.95
CA ALA A 553 -10.34 -12.82 -15.78
C ALA A 553 -9.09 -13.38 -15.08
N VAL A 554 -8.95 -13.18 -13.77
CA VAL A 554 -7.75 -13.64 -13.04
C VAL A 554 -7.80 -15.14 -12.73
N ASN A 555 -8.97 -15.70 -12.46
CA ASN A 555 -9.10 -17.13 -12.17
C ASN A 555 -9.14 -18.00 -13.43
N ALA A 556 -9.12 -17.40 -14.62
CA ALA A 556 -8.91 -18.08 -15.91
C ALA A 556 -7.72 -19.06 -15.88
N THR A 557 -7.73 -20.09 -16.73
CA THR A 557 -6.64 -21.08 -16.83
C THR A 557 -5.35 -20.48 -17.38
N SER A 558 -5.44 -19.38 -18.14
CA SER A 558 -4.27 -18.63 -18.56
C SER A 558 -3.45 -18.15 -17.37
N THR A 559 -2.13 -18.33 -17.46
CA THR A 559 -1.14 -17.91 -16.45
C THR A 559 -0.31 -16.72 -16.94
N ASP A 560 -0.71 -16.13 -18.06
CA ASP A 560 -0.06 -14.94 -18.63
C ASP A 560 -0.56 -13.67 -17.96
N ILE A 561 0.37 -12.95 -17.32
CA ILE A 561 0.08 -11.75 -16.54
C ILE A 561 -0.65 -10.69 -17.39
N LEU A 562 -0.08 -10.34 -18.54
CA LEU A 562 -0.62 -9.28 -19.40
C LEU A 562 -1.97 -9.72 -19.99
N TYR A 563 -2.08 -10.99 -20.37
CA TYR A 563 -3.32 -11.53 -20.89
C TYR A 563 -4.45 -11.44 -19.87
N ASN A 564 -4.25 -11.89 -18.62
CA ASN A 564 -5.29 -11.77 -17.58
C ASN A 564 -5.68 -10.30 -17.29
N ILE A 565 -4.71 -9.38 -17.29
CA ILE A 565 -4.98 -7.94 -17.14
C ILE A 565 -5.85 -7.44 -18.30
N ASN A 566 -5.53 -7.82 -19.52
CA ASN A 566 -6.26 -7.39 -20.70
C ASN A 566 -7.65 -8.03 -20.78
N SER A 567 -7.83 -9.30 -20.41
CA SER A 567 -9.15 -9.94 -20.34
C SER A 567 -10.10 -9.17 -19.42
N ALA A 568 -9.63 -8.76 -18.23
CA ALA A 568 -10.44 -7.96 -17.31
C ALA A 568 -10.81 -6.58 -17.90
N LYS A 569 -9.87 -5.92 -18.59
CA LYS A 569 -10.11 -4.64 -19.26
C LYS A 569 -11.11 -4.78 -20.41
N VAL A 570 -10.98 -5.83 -21.23
CA VAL A 570 -11.90 -6.15 -22.33
C VAL A 570 -13.30 -6.38 -21.79
N LEU A 571 -13.47 -7.27 -20.81
CA LEU A 571 -14.76 -7.50 -20.15
C LEU A 571 -15.37 -6.21 -19.60
N ASN A 572 -14.56 -5.34 -18.98
CA ASN A 572 -15.04 -4.07 -18.45
C ASN A 572 -15.47 -3.07 -19.53
N ASN A 573 -14.85 -3.11 -20.70
CA ASN A 573 -15.19 -2.23 -21.82
C ASN A 573 -16.49 -2.67 -22.51
N HIS A 574 -16.75 -3.98 -22.58
CA HIS A 574 -17.94 -4.55 -23.23
C HIS A 574 -19.15 -4.72 -22.31
N LYS A 575 -19.01 -4.47 -21.00
CA LYS A 575 -20.09 -4.74 -20.01
C LYS A 575 -21.40 -3.99 -20.27
N GLU A 576 -21.37 -2.90 -21.03
CA GLU A 576 -22.54 -2.08 -21.37
C GLU A 576 -23.08 -2.38 -22.78
N ASP A 577 -22.46 -3.32 -23.52
CA ASP A 577 -22.92 -3.71 -24.85
C ASP A 577 -24.26 -4.44 -24.74
N ALA A 578 -25.14 -4.21 -25.73
CA ALA A 578 -26.51 -4.72 -25.71
C ALA A 578 -26.59 -6.26 -25.71
N ASP A 579 -25.61 -6.93 -26.31
CA ASP A 579 -25.50 -8.38 -26.41
C ASP A 579 -24.64 -9.01 -25.30
N PHE A 580 -23.98 -8.21 -24.45
CA PHE A 580 -23.05 -8.71 -23.42
C PHE A 580 -23.69 -9.76 -22.52
N LYS A 581 -24.92 -9.51 -22.05
CA LYS A 581 -25.67 -10.46 -21.22
C LYS A 581 -25.91 -11.79 -21.93
N ALA A 582 -26.36 -11.74 -23.19
CA ALA A 582 -26.64 -12.94 -23.98
C ALA A 582 -25.36 -13.75 -24.21
N VAL A 583 -24.26 -13.08 -24.54
CA VAL A 583 -22.95 -13.69 -24.71
C VAL A 583 -22.51 -14.41 -23.44
N ILE A 584 -22.47 -13.73 -22.29
CA ILE A 584 -22.01 -14.33 -21.04
C ILE A 584 -22.91 -15.49 -20.60
N GLU A 585 -24.23 -15.39 -20.77
CA GLU A 585 -25.17 -16.49 -20.45
C GLU A 585 -24.93 -17.72 -21.35
N ALA A 586 -24.70 -17.51 -22.65
CA ALA A 586 -24.38 -18.58 -23.60
C ALA A 586 -23.07 -19.30 -23.23
N LEU A 587 -22.01 -18.53 -22.95
CA LEU A 587 -20.70 -19.08 -22.55
C LEU A 587 -20.80 -19.82 -21.20
N THR A 588 -21.49 -19.25 -20.21
CA THR A 588 -21.70 -19.88 -18.89
C THR A 588 -22.45 -21.20 -19.01
N ARG A 589 -23.41 -21.29 -19.93
CA ARG A 589 -24.16 -22.54 -20.18
C ARG A 589 -23.25 -23.65 -20.71
N VAL A 590 -22.30 -23.32 -21.59
CA VAL A 590 -21.29 -24.26 -22.08
C VAL A 590 -20.45 -24.80 -20.92
N GLU A 591 -19.87 -23.91 -20.09
CA GLU A 591 -19.03 -24.29 -18.95
C GLU A 591 -19.76 -25.20 -17.94
N ARG A 592 -20.99 -24.83 -17.56
CA ARG A 592 -21.76 -25.60 -16.57
C ARG A 592 -22.09 -27.02 -17.04
N ILE A 593 -22.29 -27.20 -18.34
CA ILE A 593 -22.61 -28.51 -18.91
C ILE A 593 -21.33 -29.33 -19.12
N SER A 594 -20.24 -28.72 -19.57
CA SER A 594 -18.94 -29.41 -19.73
C SER A 594 -18.39 -29.91 -18.39
N ASN A 595 -18.62 -29.19 -17.28
CA ASN A 595 -18.18 -29.59 -15.93
C ASN A 595 -18.83 -30.89 -15.41
N LYS A 596 -19.77 -31.49 -16.14
CA LYS A 596 -20.35 -32.80 -15.84
C LYS A 596 -19.50 -33.97 -16.35
N SER A 597 -18.39 -33.68 -17.04
CA SER A 597 -17.42 -34.64 -17.54
C SER A 597 -16.00 -34.18 -17.21
N ASP A 598 -15.08 -35.14 -17.00
CA ASP A 598 -13.67 -34.87 -16.69
C ASP A 598 -12.76 -35.43 -17.80
N PHE A 599 -12.87 -34.86 -19.01
CA PHE A 599 -12.08 -35.30 -20.16
C PHE A 599 -10.68 -34.68 -20.16
N LYS A 600 -9.66 -35.52 -20.34
CA LYS A 600 -8.28 -35.06 -20.59
C LYS A 600 -8.16 -34.44 -21.97
N ALA A 601 -7.11 -33.64 -22.18
CA ALA A 601 -6.88 -32.98 -23.47
C ALA A 601 -6.69 -33.94 -24.64
N THR A 602 -6.14 -35.12 -24.34
CA THR A 602 -5.95 -36.21 -25.29
C THR A 602 -7.25 -36.88 -25.72
N ASP A 603 -8.36 -36.63 -25.01
CA ASP A 603 -9.59 -37.41 -25.13
C ASP A 603 -10.75 -36.57 -25.73
N LEU A 604 -10.42 -35.42 -26.33
CA LEU A 604 -11.39 -34.46 -26.91
C LEU A 604 -11.62 -34.63 -28.41
N PHE A 605 -11.41 -35.83 -28.96
CA PHE A 605 -11.80 -36.11 -30.33
C PHE A 605 -13.32 -36.14 -30.44
N VAL A 606 -13.87 -35.27 -31.29
CA VAL A 606 -15.29 -35.21 -31.64
C VAL A 606 -15.47 -35.91 -32.98
N ASP A 607 -16.35 -36.92 -33.02
CA ASP A 607 -16.67 -37.69 -34.22
C ASP A 607 -17.90 -37.09 -34.92
N PRO A 608 -17.75 -36.47 -36.12
CA PRO A 608 -18.88 -35.90 -36.84
C PRO A 608 -19.93 -36.93 -37.29
N ALA A 609 -19.58 -38.23 -37.34
CA ALA A 609 -20.53 -39.28 -37.72
C ALA A 609 -21.60 -39.55 -36.65
N LEU A 610 -21.39 -39.07 -35.42
CA LEU A 610 -22.32 -39.22 -34.29
C LEU A 610 -23.27 -38.02 -34.13
N PHE A 611 -23.21 -37.01 -34.99
CA PHE A 611 -24.11 -35.85 -34.93
C PHE A 611 -25.50 -36.19 -35.47
N GLU A 612 -26.54 -35.71 -34.79
CA GLU A 612 -27.93 -36.02 -35.12
C GLU A 612 -28.66 -34.87 -35.84
N ASN A 613 -28.04 -33.71 -35.96
CA ASN A 613 -28.62 -32.52 -36.60
C ASN A 613 -27.54 -31.55 -37.14
N GLU A 614 -27.96 -30.58 -37.95
CA GLU A 614 -27.08 -29.59 -38.58
C GLU A 614 -26.45 -28.59 -37.58
N SER A 615 -27.08 -28.35 -36.43
CA SER A 615 -26.53 -27.41 -35.43
C SER A 615 -25.29 -27.96 -34.72
N GLU A 616 -25.20 -29.27 -34.53
CA GLU A 616 -23.98 -29.94 -34.04
C GLU A 616 -22.82 -29.78 -35.04
N LEU A 617 -23.08 -30.03 -36.34
CA LEU A 617 -22.08 -29.83 -37.40
C LEU A 617 -21.57 -28.38 -37.46
N LYS A 618 -22.49 -27.42 -37.37
CA LYS A 618 -22.18 -25.99 -37.43
C LYS A 618 -21.38 -25.53 -36.21
N MET A 619 -21.76 -25.98 -35.01
CA MET A 619 -21.04 -25.69 -33.77
C MET A 619 -19.61 -26.24 -33.85
N ASN A 620 -19.43 -27.50 -34.24
CA ASN A 620 -18.12 -28.11 -34.33
C ASN A 620 -17.22 -27.40 -35.35
N ALA A 621 -17.75 -27.04 -36.53
CA ALA A 621 -17.01 -26.32 -37.55
C ALA A 621 -16.53 -24.94 -37.06
N GLU A 622 -17.36 -24.19 -36.33
CA GLU A 622 -16.97 -22.89 -35.77
C GLU A 622 -15.97 -23.03 -34.62
N VAL A 623 -16.14 -24.01 -33.73
CA VAL A 623 -15.19 -24.29 -32.65
C VAL A 623 -13.83 -24.73 -33.23
N ASP A 624 -13.81 -25.60 -34.23
CA ASP A 624 -12.58 -26.02 -34.92
C ASP A 624 -11.87 -24.81 -35.55
N ARG A 625 -12.62 -23.98 -36.28
CA ARG A 625 -12.12 -22.76 -36.91
C ARG A 625 -11.51 -21.79 -35.90
N LEU A 626 -12.16 -21.58 -34.75
CA LEU A 626 -11.72 -20.62 -33.75
C LEU A 626 -10.64 -21.16 -32.82
N SER A 627 -10.56 -22.48 -32.63
CA SER A 627 -9.56 -23.12 -31.77
C SER A 627 -8.12 -23.00 -32.30
N THR A 628 -7.96 -22.77 -33.60
CA THR A 628 -6.64 -22.58 -34.21
C THR A 628 -6.00 -21.28 -33.71
N ASP A 629 -4.83 -21.39 -33.08
CA ASP A 629 -4.02 -20.29 -32.56
C ASP A 629 -4.70 -19.40 -31.50
N PHE A 630 -5.80 -19.84 -30.88
CA PHE A 630 -6.56 -19.05 -29.89
C PHE A 630 -5.66 -18.45 -28.80
N GLU A 631 -4.81 -19.26 -28.16
CA GLU A 631 -3.91 -18.80 -27.09
C GLU A 631 -2.83 -17.79 -27.53
N LYS A 632 -2.60 -17.61 -28.84
CA LYS A 632 -1.63 -16.66 -29.40
C LYS A 632 -2.23 -15.27 -29.65
N LEU A 633 -3.55 -15.15 -29.62
CA LEU A 633 -4.25 -13.92 -29.94
C LEU A 633 -4.23 -12.93 -28.77
N THR A 634 -4.79 -11.75 -29.01
CA THR A 634 -5.02 -10.78 -27.95
C THR A 634 -6.32 -11.11 -27.22
N ALA A 635 -6.43 -10.74 -25.95
CA ALA A 635 -7.65 -10.94 -25.18
C ALA A 635 -8.89 -10.28 -25.83
N ALA A 636 -8.70 -9.20 -26.60
CA ALA A 636 -9.78 -8.54 -27.33
C ALA A 636 -10.27 -9.40 -28.50
N ASP A 637 -9.35 -9.97 -29.27
CA ASP A 637 -9.68 -10.87 -30.38
C ASP A 637 -10.34 -12.15 -29.86
N ASP A 638 -9.84 -12.71 -28.75
CA ASP A 638 -10.40 -13.90 -28.12
C ASP A 638 -11.82 -13.65 -27.63
N PHE A 639 -12.08 -12.52 -26.97
CA PHE A 639 -13.44 -12.13 -26.59
C PHE A 639 -14.35 -11.96 -27.80
N SER A 640 -13.90 -11.27 -28.85
CA SER A 640 -14.69 -11.08 -30.07
C SER A 640 -15.06 -12.40 -30.73
N LYS A 641 -14.11 -13.34 -30.80
CA LYS A 641 -14.35 -14.71 -31.29
C LYS A 641 -15.36 -15.46 -30.42
N LEU A 642 -15.21 -15.42 -29.10
CA LEU A 642 -16.14 -16.06 -28.17
C LEU A 642 -17.55 -15.45 -28.25
N ALA A 643 -17.65 -14.12 -28.34
CA ALA A 643 -18.92 -13.42 -28.51
C ALA A 643 -19.62 -13.80 -29.82
N SER A 644 -18.86 -13.97 -30.91
CA SER A 644 -19.41 -14.39 -32.21
C SER A 644 -20.04 -15.80 -32.21
N LEU A 645 -19.73 -16.61 -31.19
CA LEU A 645 -20.33 -17.94 -31.03
C LEU A 645 -21.73 -17.91 -30.38
N GLU A 646 -22.18 -16.79 -29.79
CA GLU A 646 -23.48 -16.71 -29.11
C GLU A 646 -24.64 -17.26 -29.97
N PRO A 647 -24.81 -16.84 -31.25
CA PRO A 647 -25.93 -17.32 -32.05
C PRO A 647 -25.85 -18.82 -32.33
N VAL A 648 -24.64 -19.37 -32.49
CA VAL A 648 -24.38 -20.78 -32.78
C VAL A 648 -24.62 -21.63 -31.53
N ILE A 649 -24.15 -21.17 -30.37
CA ILE A 649 -24.40 -21.79 -29.07
C ILE A 649 -25.89 -21.85 -28.77
N LYS A 650 -26.61 -20.74 -29.01
CA LYS A 650 -28.05 -20.68 -28.83
C LYS A 650 -28.78 -21.68 -29.73
N GLU A 651 -28.47 -21.70 -31.02
CA GLU A 651 -29.06 -22.63 -31.98
C GLU A 651 -28.78 -24.09 -31.60
N TYR A 652 -27.55 -24.42 -31.20
CA TYR A 652 -27.16 -25.74 -30.71
C TYR A 652 -28.03 -26.16 -29.52
N PHE A 653 -28.17 -25.29 -28.52
CA PHE A 653 -28.93 -25.63 -27.33
C PHE A 653 -30.46 -25.65 -27.51
N ASP A 654 -30.98 -24.97 -28.53
CA ASP A 654 -32.40 -25.01 -28.89
C ASP A 654 -32.77 -26.30 -29.64
N LYS A 655 -31.82 -26.87 -30.41
CA LYS A 655 -32.05 -28.04 -31.27
C LYS A 655 -31.45 -29.35 -30.74
N THR A 656 -30.51 -29.30 -29.79
CA THR A 656 -29.72 -30.45 -29.36
C THR A 656 -29.85 -30.70 -27.85
N MET A 657 -30.27 -31.91 -27.49
CA MET A 657 -30.29 -32.38 -26.09
C MET A 657 -28.95 -33.02 -25.73
N VAL A 658 -28.10 -32.30 -24.98
CA VAL A 658 -26.75 -32.76 -24.63
C VAL A 658 -26.74 -34.09 -23.86
N MET A 659 -27.68 -34.26 -22.92
CA MET A 659 -27.82 -35.51 -22.16
C MET A 659 -28.64 -36.52 -22.97
N ALA A 660 -28.06 -36.99 -24.07
CA ALA A 660 -28.66 -38.01 -24.93
C ALA A 660 -28.83 -39.35 -24.17
N LYS A 661 -29.78 -40.19 -24.63
CA LYS A 661 -29.94 -41.55 -24.11
C LYS A 661 -28.83 -42.48 -24.58
N ASP A 662 -28.31 -42.25 -25.78
CA ASP A 662 -27.14 -42.94 -26.29
C ASP A 662 -25.88 -42.36 -25.64
N GLU A 663 -25.14 -43.21 -24.92
CA GLU A 663 -23.96 -42.79 -24.17
C GLU A 663 -22.84 -42.29 -25.10
N THR A 664 -22.71 -42.86 -26.30
CA THR A 664 -21.69 -42.48 -27.30
C THR A 664 -21.96 -41.08 -27.84
N VAL A 665 -23.23 -40.79 -28.17
CA VAL A 665 -23.66 -39.46 -28.64
C VAL A 665 -23.53 -38.42 -27.52
N LYS A 666 -23.93 -38.78 -26.29
CA LYS A 666 -23.77 -37.92 -25.10
C LYS A 666 -22.29 -37.57 -24.86
N GLU A 667 -21.40 -38.55 -24.88
CA GLU A 667 -19.96 -38.31 -24.74
C GLU A 667 -19.42 -37.41 -25.86
N ASN A 668 -19.83 -37.63 -27.10
CA ASN A 668 -19.40 -36.82 -28.24
C ASN A 668 -19.76 -35.33 -28.06
N ARG A 669 -21.01 -35.07 -27.67
CA ARG A 669 -21.51 -33.71 -27.37
C ARG A 669 -20.80 -33.07 -26.18
N LEU A 670 -20.50 -33.85 -25.13
CA LEU A 670 -19.74 -33.34 -23.98
C LEU A 670 -18.28 -33.03 -24.33
N LYS A 671 -17.65 -33.79 -25.23
CA LYS A 671 -16.29 -33.51 -25.74
C LYS A 671 -16.26 -32.20 -26.54
N GLU A 672 -17.24 -31.97 -27.41
CA GLU A 672 -17.39 -30.72 -28.16
C GLU A 672 -17.54 -29.51 -27.22
N LEU A 673 -18.45 -29.60 -26.24
CA LEU A 673 -18.63 -28.54 -25.24
C LEU A 673 -17.39 -28.33 -24.38
N THR A 674 -16.66 -29.40 -24.04
CA THR A 674 -15.41 -29.30 -23.27
C THR A 674 -14.31 -28.62 -24.07
N LYS A 675 -14.24 -28.85 -25.40
CA LYS A 675 -13.30 -28.15 -26.28
C LYS A 675 -13.55 -26.64 -26.26
N LEU A 676 -14.81 -26.21 -26.38
CA LEU A 676 -15.17 -24.80 -26.28
C LEU A 676 -14.96 -24.26 -24.86
N ALA A 677 -15.37 -24.98 -23.83
CA ALA A 677 -15.22 -24.56 -22.44
C ALA A 677 -13.76 -24.26 -22.07
N ARG A 678 -12.79 -24.96 -22.68
CA ARG A 678 -11.36 -24.65 -22.46
C ARG A 678 -10.94 -23.30 -23.04
N MET A 679 -11.47 -22.91 -24.20
CA MET A 679 -11.22 -21.58 -24.77
C MET A 679 -11.86 -20.50 -23.89
N ILE A 680 -13.07 -20.74 -23.40
CA ILE A 680 -13.77 -19.84 -22.46
C ILE A 680 -12.93 -19.68 -21.19
N ASN A 681 -12.60 -20.78 -20.52
CA ASN A 681 -11.80 -20.80 -19.30
C ASN A 681 -10.39 -20.21 -19.49
N TYR A 682 -9.80 -20.29 -20.68
CA TYR A 682 -8.54 -19.62 -21.00
C TYR A 682 -8.68 -18.10 -20.95
N PHE A 683 -9.79 -17.56 -21.46
CA PHE A 683 -10.10 -16.14 -21.44
C PHE A 683 -10.55 -15.63 -20.06
N ALA A 684 -11.56 -16.26 -19.46
CA ALA A 684 -12.16 -15.90 -18.18
C ALA A 684 -13.01 -17.05 -17.61
N GLU A 685 -13.11 -17.14 -16.28
CA GLU A 685 -14.10 -17.99 -15.60
C GLU A 685 -15.44 -17.25 -15.59
N VAL A 686 -16.23 -17.41 -16.66
CA VAL A 686 -17.37 -16.52 -16.95
C VAL A 686 -18.55 -16.73 -16.00
N ASP A 687 -18.64 -17.87 -15.33
CA ASP A 687 -19.67 -18.16 -14.32
C ASP A 687 -19.59 -17.23 -13.08
N LYS A 688 -18.45 -16.57 -12.86
CA LYS A 688 -18.24 -15.55 -11.82
C LYS A 688 -18.82 -14.19 -12.19
N ILE A 689 -19.15 -13.94 -13.45
CA ILE A 689 -19.64 -12.65 -13.95
C ILE A 689 -21.11 -12.47 -13.57
N ILE A 690 -21.42 -11.34 -12.93
CA ILE A 690 -22.79 -10.99 -12.55
C ILE A 690 -23.42 -10.13 -13.65
N VAL A 691 -24.17 -10.78 -14.53
CA VAL A 691 -25.05 -10.14 -15.51
C VAL A 691 -26.43 -9.88 -14.91
N LYS A 692 -26.97 -8.68 -15.07
CA LYS A 692 -28.32 -8.31 -14.60
C LYS A 692 -29.28 -8.19 -15.76
#